data_AF-A0A1B7WS04-F1
#
_entry.id   AF-A0A1B7WS04-F1
#
_cell.length_a   1.000
_cell.length_b   1.000
_cell.length_c   1.000
_cell.angle_alpha   90.00
_cell.angle_beta   90.00
_cell.angle_gamma   90.00
#
_symmetry.space_group_name_H-M   'P 1'
#
loop_
_entity.id
_entity.type
_entity.pdbx_description
1 polymer ?
#
loop_
_entity_poly.entity_id
_entity_poly.type
_entity_poly.pdbx_seq_one_letter_code
_entity_poly.pdbx_strand_id
1 'polypeptide(L)'
;MPVEIQIPPSFKLGVRENSQLHLPSIQIVAVNSNIPYISRITCIVRGTPNQLAAKIQRTYRQFHSATPKQIVNICQLGQDICQLDSPLITLVDCTLKVIVEYFDSDSAGNPNLSISKHISAECDLWFIPIEKSPNSFTRNHQAMNNSQFDTYLNNLSQQLSEKLNEKQKKRFPGWLALDFGTSNSTVTLFDPIEVPIAEVLPKEQELRLRQRMAEWLNSPPDLALADVSASEWEKFLVDISKNLQIQPEQLSEIFESDHKELFLETIRQIELCLGTSDRFRRAVSKKLYAIYHEVFRVPTLESQNLIPVILDIDRRNTEIPSEMEVSQLIPLKLQMGRDARDNRKKAIAQGTTVSVKEIISRFHHSPKRYFGQDRSFPIILENEEENIQVNRLIQAAWAQLIELTEDYRQRARRRFSEGDFLTAVVTYPTVAPPIVRKEIKQLVQELGIDDVQTAYDEAVSVAIFFLWREFGGNLNIGIESFKTRCRQNGNKWSQNVLVLDIGGGTTDLALIELTLEDKTPFFADNEDRGLGGRYYKLTPKLLGSSGHLQLGGELITLRIFRLLKVAISDFLLTAVTTGDIESDKLEDLINSELNERFLENGKFQTGSLLKCIDKENPEGDVAFKDALDTAEKVLPTRWQQAPQRLQTFYTLWDHAEAAKLKLGQKQPKDGSLLTFTLNEQQIGELLAQSSVKFQVRSPESISLTLDNQQFERAIISSIKEAIGIAKGLIESRLNSEPNQKVDWLILSGKTCNLDLVQQQIYEEFSKSPYFVWNPERITFVLEFTKLATSAGACYAEKLRRFRFDPEESKNLLRKGANQLEIDVKNLFYYLPCNFKRKTQSNEPLAIFSAGQELYQLAPLDTVAKVRTPWQGIQLTNIIHRQDYEKGTFRLWGSFDGKILMDKLGMEEQEFLKKIKIQFEIDQALQFSVLLCRGNPHYLIDVPGININSVISPSENTLFNDGNLKWNIAIENPQHNLNDGDIAVNVLEAATVDQPHAYHLVFAVDNNHNKTMETFHYLQDGVKEPGTGLISKPLPPFPQSNQHTFYIYQIDNDTNTKKWLRIGTLNKPDMITDYPCQYHVTLDHAGVLRIHAGAVPYWTSNHQQCLEQEGCVYRTELELQPNEIDKERDPFCGIH
;
A
#
# COMPACT_ATOMS: atom_id res chain seq x y z
N MET A 1 -30.16 1.56 27.81
CA MET A 1 -29.02 2.23 27.18
C MET A 1 -29.18 3.74 27.37
N PRO A 2 -28.46 4.30 28.33
CA PRO A 2 -28.58 5.72 28.71
C PRO A 2 -27.26 6.39 29.15
N VAL A 3 -27.05 7.66 28.77
CA VAL A 3 -25.87 8.50 29.07
C VAL A 3 -24.54 7.98 28.48
N GLU A 4 -23.87 8.81 27.66
CA GLU A 4 -22.51 8.56 27.13
C GLU A 4 -21.50 9.52 27.79
N ILE A 5 -20.30 9.02 28.12
CA ILE A 5 -19.17 9.83 28.62
C ILE A 5 -18.17 10.01 27.46
N GLN A 6 -18.03 11.23 26.97
CA GLN A 6 -17.05 11.59 25.94
C GLN A 6 -15.78 12.12 26.60
N ILE A 7 -14.71 11.34 26.51
CA ILE A 7 -13.35 11.64 26.96
C ILE A 7 -12.37 10.89 26.03
N PRO A 8 -11.23 11.47 25.63
CA PRO A 8 -10.26 10.75 24.79
C PRO A 8 -9.66 9.56 25.56
N PRO A 9 -9.36 8.43 24.90
CA PRO A 9 -8.80 7.25 25.56
C PRO A 9 -7.38 7.48 26.08
N SER A 10 -6.63 8.41 25.48
CA SER A 10 -5.34 8.87 25.99
C SER A 10 -5.16 10.37 25.77
N PHE A 11 -4.39 11.02 26.64
CA PHE A 11 -4.18 12.46 26.64
C PHE A 11 -2.77 12.83 27.12
N LYS A 12 -1.99 13.45 26.24
CA LYS A 12 -0.67 13.99 26.60
C LYS A 12 -0.83 15.25 27.44
N LEU A 13 -0.29 15.23 28.66
CA LEU A 13 -0.27 16.40 29.53
C LEU A 13 0.66 17.48 28.95
N GLY A 14 0.16 18.71 28.88
CA GLY A 14 0.93 19.89 28.46
C GLY A 14 0.97 20.93 29.58
N VAL A 15 2.06 21.67 29.69
CA VAL A 15 2.17 22.80 30.64
C VAL A 15 2.08 24.10 29.85
N ARG A 16 1.11 24.96 30.17
CA ARG A 16 0.99 26.32 29.61
C ARG A 16 1.98 27.27 30.31
N GLU A 17 2.29 28.41 29.69
CA GLU A 17 3.31 29.40 30.15
C GLU A 17 3.23 29.78 31.64
N ASN A 18 2.04 29.69 32.25
CA ASN A 18 1.80 29.99 33.67
C ASN A 18 1.91 28.79 34.61
N SER A 19 2.61 27.70 34.26
CA SER A 19 2.67 26.44 35.04
C SER A 19 1.30 25.78 35.26
N GLN A 20 0.36 26.00 34.33
CA GLN A 20 -0.96 25.37 34.36
C GLN A 20 -0.96 24.08 33.55
N LEU A 21 -1.42 23.00 34.17
CA LEU A 21 -1.53 21.69 33.53
C LEU A 21 -2.79 21.64 32.65
N HIS A 22 -2.60 21.32 31.38
CA HIS A 22 -3.69 21.04 30.45
C HIS A 22 -4.18 19.61 30.69
N LEU A 23 -5.49 19.45 30.92
CA LEU A 23 -6.14 18.17 31.21
C LEU A 23 -7.31 17.94 30.24
N PRO A 24 -7.74 16.69 30.00
CA PRO A 24 -8.84 16.40 29.09
C PRO A 24 -10.19 16.92 29.63
N SER A 25 -10.99 17.51 28.75
CA SER A 25 -12.38 17.85 29.07
C SER A 25 -13.26 16.61 29.07
N ILE A 26 -14.17 16.52 30.04
CA ILE A 26 -15.15 15.43 30.16
C ILE A 26 -16.52 15.97 29.76
N GLN A 27 -17.16 15.35 28.76
CA GLN A 27 -18.53 15.68 28.37
C GLN A 27 -19.46 14.49 28.65
N ILE A 28 -20.68 14.80 29.07
CA ILE A 28 -21.72 13.82 29.33
C ILE A 28 -22.91 14.13 28.42
N VAL A 29 -23.30 13.15 27.61
CA VAL A 29 -24.29 13.31 26.54
C VAL A 29 -25.46 12.36 26.76
N ALA A 30 -26.69 12.85 26.55
CA ALA A 30 -27.87 12.02 26.47
C ALA A 30 -28.01 11.47 25.04
N VAL A 31 -28.13 10.15 24.89
CA VAL A 31 -28.23 9.46 23.59
C VAL A 31 -29.59 8.74 23.53
N ASN A 32 -30.35 8.93 22.45
CA ASN A 32 -31.73 8.43 22.19
C ASN A 32 -32.89 9.23 22.81
N SER A 33 -34.13 8.75 22.61
CA SER A 33 -35.41 9.43 22.95
C SER A 33 -35.85 9.35 24.42
N ASN A 34 -35.06 8.74 25.31
CA ASN A 34 -35.34 8.63 26.75
C ASN A 34 -34.53 9.68 27.55
N ILE A 35 -35.07 10.26 28.61
CA ILE A 35 -34.47 11.39 29.34
C ILE A 35 -33.70 10.88 30.58
N PRO A 36 -32.36 10.99 30.63
CA PRO A 36 -31.58 10.53 31.77
C PRO A 36 -31.53 11.54 32.93
N TYR A 37 -31.52 11.02 34.15
CA TYR A 37 -31.42 11.79 35.39
C TYR A 37 -30.17 11.38 36.19
N ILE A 38 -29.17 12.26 36.26
CA ILE A 38 -27.89 11.96 36.94
C ILE A 38 -28.00 12.18 38.45
N SER A 39 -27.56 11.19 39.23
CA SER A 39 -27.48 11.27 40.69
C SER A 39 -26.03 11.44 41.19
N ARG A 40 -25.03 10.92 40.46
CA ARG A 40 -23.63 10.99 40.86
C ARG A 40 -22.66 10.99 39.68
N ILE A 41 -21.58 11.77 39.79
CA ILE A 41 -20.42 11.70 38.88
C ILE A 41 -19.16 11.67 39.75
N THR A 42 -18.34 10.65 39.55
CA THR A 42 -17.10 10.43 40.31
C THR A 42 -15.91 10.35 39.35
N CYS A 43 -14.91 11.21 39.57
CA CYS A 43 -13.63 11.15 38.86
C CYS A 43 -12.56 10.61 39.81
N ILE A 44 -11.83 9.59 39.35
CA ILE A 44 -10.76 8.91 40.09
C ILE A 44 -9.50 8.94 39.22
N VAL A 45 -8.38 9.41 39.75
CA VAL A 45 -7.09 9.41 39.02
C VAL A 45 -6.09 8.57 39.79
N ARG A 46 -5.46 7.60 39.12
CA ARG A 46 -4.46 6.71 39.71
C ARG A 46 -3.23 6.63 38.81
N GLY A 47 -2.05 6.49 39.39
CA GLY A 47 -0.80 6.30 38.64
C GLY A 47 0.33 7.18 39.16
N THR A 48 1.44 7.21 38.41
CA THR A 48 2.69 7.81 38.84
C THR A 48 2.95 9.16 38.15
N PRO A 49 3.46 10.19 38.87
CA PRO A 49 3.65 10.25 40.32
C PRO A 49 2.33 10.37 41.11
N ASN A 50 2.19 9.62 42.21
CA ASN A 50 0.95 9.58 43.02
C ASN A 50 0.49 10.96 43.51
N GLN A 51 1.43 11.88 43.80
CA GLN A 51 1.13 13.24 44.23
C GLN A 51 0.46 14.05 43.11
N LEU A 52 0.90 13.88 41.87
CA LEU A 52 0.32 14.54 40.71
C LEU A 52 -1.05 13.94 40.37
N ALA A 53 -1.19 12.62 40.41
CA ALA A 53 -2.49 11.94 40.26
C ALA A 53 -3.54 12.49 41.25
N ALA A 54 -3.17 12.63 42.53
CA ALA A 54 -4.04 13.21 43.55
C ALA A 54 -4.39 14.68 43.27
N LYS A 55 -3.46 15.46 42.71
CA LYS A 55 -3.68 16.86 42.32
C LYS A 55 -4.63 16.99 41.12
N ILE A 56 -4.44 16.16 40.10
CA ILE A 56 -5.33 16.07 38.94
C ILE A 56 -6.73 15.65 39.36
N GLN A 57 -6.87 14.65 40.25
CA GLN A 57 -8.17 14.20 40.73
C GLN A 57 -8.97 15.32 41.40
N ARG A 58 -8.32 16.15 42.22
CA ARG A 58 -8.96 17.29 42.90
C ARG A 58 -9.44 18.39 41.95
N THR A 59 -8.97 18.37 40.71
CA THR A 59 -9.30 19.38 39.70
C THR A 59 -10.67 19.12 39.06
N TYR A 60 -11.10 17.86 39.00
CA TYR A 60 -12.43 17.50 38.50
C TYR A 60 -13.47 17.56 39.60
N ARG A 61 -14.49 18.40 39.41
CA ARG A 61 -15.57 18.52 40.40
C ARG A 61 -16.43 17.27 40.37
N GLN A 62 -16.48 16.56 41.50
CA GLN A 62 -17.43 15.47 41.69
C GLN A 62 -18.84 16.03 41.81
N PHE A 63 -19.82 15.28 41.31
CA PHE A 63 -21.23 15.65 41.38
C PHE A 63 -21.97 14.63 42.23
N HIS A 64 -22.80 15.10 43.15
CA HIS A 64 -23.74 14.26 43.88
C HIS A 64 -25.02 15.06 44.14
N SER A 65 -26.16 14.44 43.88
CA SER A 65 -27.47 15.05 44.11
C SER A 65 -28.41 14.04 44.74
N ALA A 66 -29.01 14.42 45.89
CA ALA A 66 -30.02 13.60 46.56
C ALA A 66 -31.28 13.41 45.72
N THR A 67 -31.59 14.38 44.84
CA THR A 67 -32.63 14.31 43.82
C THR A 67 -31.96 14.24 42.44
N PRO A 68 -32.07 13.14 41.67
CA PRO A 68 -31.45 13.03 40.35
C PRO A 68 -31.82 14.18 39.41
N LYS A 69 -30.84 14.74 38.71
CA LYS A 69 -31.01 15.92 37.85
C LYS A 69 -31.14 15.51 36.39
N GLN A 70 -32.18 16.01 35.74
CA GLN A 70 -32.43 15.81 34.31
C GLN A 70 -31.29 16.38 33.46
N ILE A 71 -30.85 15.62 32.45
CA ILE A 71 -29.95 16.12 31.41
C ILE A 71 -30.64 16.06 30.06
N VAL A 72 -30.79 17.22 29.43
CA VAL A 72 -31.49 17.40 28.15
C VAL A 72 -30.53 17.76 27.01
N ASN A 73 -29.29 18.19 27.31
CA ASN A 73 -28.25 18.60 26.36
C ASN A 73 -26.85 18.12 26.82
N ILE A 74 -25.84 18.21 25.96
CA ILE A 74 -24.43 17.96 26.30
C ILE A 74 -24.03 18.80 27.51
N CYS A 75 -23.53 18.13 28.56
CA CYS A 75 -23.11 18.76 29.79
C CYS A 75 -21.61 18.54 30.00
N GLN A 76 -20.81 19.60 29.98
CA GLN A 76 -19.38 19.53 30.25
C GLN A 76 -19.14 19.58 31.77
N LEU A 77 -18.37 18.62 32.28
CA LEU A 77 -18.04 18.58 33.70
C LEU A 77 -17.13 19.76 34.07
N GLY A 78 -17.48 20.47 35.14
CA GLY A 78 -16.68 21.57 35.65
C GLY A 78 -15.29 21.11 36.08
N GLN A 79 -14.27 21.78 35.56
CA GLN A 79 -12.87 21.51 35.84
C GLN A 79 -12.21 22.78 36.35
N ASP A 80 -11.60 22.71 37.54
CA ASP A 80 -10.84 23.83 38.11
C ASP A 80 -9.44 23.93 37.45
N ILE A 81 -8.67 24.97 37.78
CA ILE A 81 -7.32 25.13 37.22
C ILE A 81 -6.35 24.24 38.00
N CYS A 82 -5.67 23.31 37.32
CA CYS A 82 -4.59 22.52 37.93
C CYS A 82 -3.25 23.28 37.81
N GLN A 83 -2.89 24.02 38.85
CA GLN A 83 -1.63 24.74 38.94
C GLN A 83 -0.50 23.78 39.39
N LEU A 84 0.63 23.73 38.70
CA LEU A 84 1.80 22.98 39.14
C LEU A 84 2.65 23.81 40.12
N ASP A 85 3.20 23.17 41.15
CA ASP A 85 4.10 23.85 42.12
C ASP A 85 5.56 23.89 41.61
N SER A 86 5.87 23.05 40.62
CA SER A 86 7.19 22.92 39.99
C SER A 86 7.03 22.46 38.53
N PRO A 87 8.03 22.68 37.65
CA PRO A 87 7.98 22.20 36.27
C PRO A 87 7.81 20.69 36.19
N LEU A 88 7.04 20.23 35.20
CA LEU A 88 6.83 18.81 34.96
C LEU A 88 8.10 18.21 34.33
N ILE A 89 8.94 17.58 35.14
CA ILE A 89 10.25 17.03 34.74
C ILE A 89 10.35 15.51 34.88
N THR A 90 9.34 14.89 35.49
CA THR A 90 9.26 13.43 35.68
C THR A 90 8.29 12.84 34.68
N LEU A 91 8.54 11.59 34.28
CA LEU A 91 7.56 10.82 33.52
C LEU A 91 6.25 10.75 34.31
N VAL A 92 5.13 10.96 33.60
CA VAL A 92 3.79 10.82 34.15
C VAL A 92 3.08 9.71 33.39
N ASP A 93 2.46 8.82 34.14
CA ASP A 93 1.61 7.75 33.65
C ASP A 93 0.47 7.56 34.66
N CYS A 94 -0.69 8.16 34.36
CA CYS A 94 -1.86 8.19 35.24
C CYS A 94 -3.13 7.86 34.47
N THR A 95 -4.02 7.02 35.00
CA THR A 95 -5.34 6.76 34.43
C THR A 95 -6.41 7.57 35.15
N LEU A 96 -7.18 8.36 34.40
CA LEU A 96 -8.39 9.05 34.84
C LEU A 96 -9.62 8.21 34.51
N LYS A 97 -10.32 7.74 35.54
CA LYS A 97 -11.60 7.02 35.44
C LYS A 97 -12.76 7.92 35.84
N VAL A 98 -13.75 8.03 34.97
CA VAL A 98 -15.00 8.76 35.20
C VAL A 98 -16.13 7.76 35.36
N ILE A 99 -16.92 7.87 36.41
CA ILE A 99 -18.06 7.00 36.70
C ILE A 99 -19.30 7.87 36.87
N VAL A 100 -20.35 7.61 36.09
CA VAL A 100 -21.63 8.30 36.16
C VAL A 100 -22.72 7.34 36.63
N GLU A 101 -23.44 7.72 37.68
CA GLU A 101 -24.64 7.07 38.18
C GLU A 101 -25.87 7.89 37.77
N TYR A 102 -26.84 7.25 37.14
CA TYR A 102 -28.05 7.91 36.64
C TYR A 102 -29.27 6.96 36.62
N PHE A 103 -30.45 7.55 36.42
CA PHE A 103 -31.73 6.87 36.32
C PHE A 103 -32.40 7.23 34.98
N ASP A 104 -33.15 6.29 34.41
CA ASP A 104 -33.96 6.52 33.21
C ASP A 104 -35.30 7.19 33.58
N SER A 105 -35.91 7.92 32.64
CA SER A 105 -37.31 8.34 32.81
C SER A 105 -38.29 7.16 32.72
N ASP A 106 -39.39 7.24 33.46
CA ASP A 106 -40.59 6.43 33.28
C ASP A 106 -41.43 6.90 32.08
N SER A 107 -42.57 6.24 31.80
CA SER A 107 -43.46 6.60 30.70
C SER A 107 -44.10 7.98 30.82
N ALA A 108 -44.03 8.63 31.99
CA ALA A 108 -44.48 9.99 32.25
C ALA A 108 -43.33 11.02 32.23
N GLY A 109 -42.09 10.59 31.95
CA GLY A 109 -40.91 11.45 31.88
C GLY A 109 -40.23 11.72 33.23
N ASN A 110 -40.67 11.11 34.33
CA ASN A 110 -40.12 11.28 35.68
C ASN A 110 -39.00 10.27 35.96
N PRO A 111 -38.01 10.55 36.84
CA PRO A 111 -36.92 9.61 37.12
C PRO A 111 -37.45 8.32 37.74
N ASN A 112 -37.17 7.18 37.11
CA ASN A 112 -37.48 5.87 37.65
C ASN A 112 -36.43 5.44 38.69
N LEU A 113 -36.66 5.79 39.94
CA LEU A 113 -35.74 5.54 41.06
C LEU A 113 -35.60 4.06 41.47
N SER A 114 -36.38 3.16 40.86
CA SER A 114 -36.33 1.73 41.19
C SER A 114 -35.09 1.01 40.65
N ILE A 115 -34.45 1.57 39.61
CA ILE A 115 -33.30 0.96 38.93
C ILE A 115 -32.22 2.02 38.69
N SER A 116 -31.20 2.06 39.55
CA SER A 116 -29.99 2.85 39.32
C SER A 116 -29.11 2.20 38.26
N LYS A 117 -28.47 3.00 37.42
CA LYS A 117 -27.56 2.54 36.37
C LYS A 117 -26.23 3.27 36.46
N HIS A 118 -25.17 2.59 36.02
CA HIS A 118 -23.82 3.11 36.05
C HIS A 118 -23.14 2.97 34.68
N ILE A 119 -22.36 3.97 34.29
CA ILE A 119 -21.45 3.93 33.13
C ILE A 119 -20.10 4.50 33.54
N SER A 120 -19.01 3.98 32.96
CA SER A 120 -17.67 4.51 33.17
C SER A 120 -16.86 4.61 31.90
N ALA A 121 -15.96 5.59 31.84
CA ALA A 121 -14.95 5.75 30.79
C ALA A 121 -13.59 6.08 31.42
N GLU A 122 -12.52 5.73 30.72
CA GLU A 122 -11.13 5.86 31.18
C GLU A 122 -10.28 6.63 30.17
N CYS A 123 -9.28 7.36 30.65
CA CYS A 123 -8.34 8.15 29.86
C CYS A 123 -6.94 8.06 30.46
N ASP A 124 -5.97 7.63 29.65
CA ASP A 124 -4.57 7.56 30.04
C ASP A 124 -3.88 8.92 29.87
N LEU A 125 -3.46 9.51 30.99
CA LEU A 125 -2.74 10.76 31.10
C LEU A 125 -1.24 10.50 31.14
N TRP A 126 -0.50 10.99 30.14
CA TRP A 126 0.93 10.75 30.06
C TRP A 126 1.76 11.99 29.77
N PHE A 127 2.99 11.99 30.25
CA PHE A 127 4.00 12.99 29.95
C PHE A 127 5.38 12.36 29.92
N ILE A 128 6.16 12.66 28.89
CA ILE A 128 7.54 12.22 28.77
C ILE A 128 8.42 13.48 28.79
N PRO A 129 9.32 13.65 29.78
CA PRO A 129 10.27 14.76 29.78
C PRO A 129 11.18 14.64 28.56
N ILE A 130 11.35 15.74 27.84
CA ILE A 130 12.27 15.80 26.70
C ILE A 130 13.70 15.71 27.27
N GLU A 131 14.36 14.57 27.10
CA GLU A 131 15.81 14.48 27.29
C GLU A 131 16.47 15.43 26.29
N LYS A 132 17.10 16.49 26.78
CA LYS A 132 18.11 17.18 25.99
C LYS A 132 19.23 16.18 25.78
N SER A 133 19.34 15.65 24.58
CA SER A 133 20.50 14.89 24.12
C SER A 133 21.78 15.69 24.44
N PRO A 134 22.76 15.10 25.15
CA PRO A 134 24.04 15.74 25.40
C PRO A 134 24.88 15.57 24.13
N ASN A 135 24.58 16.34 23.09
CA ASN A 135 25.45 16.53 21.94
C ASN A 135 25.04 17.80 21.19
N SER A 136 25.35 18.94 21.78
CA SER A 136 25.60 20.16 21.01
C SER A 136 27.03 20.61 21.26
N PHE A 137 27.74 20.70 20.14
CA PHE A 137 29.06 21.28 19.94
C PHE A 137 29.50 22.27 21.01
N THR A 138 30.66 22.01 21.59
CA THR A 138 31.52 23.02 22.23
C THR A 138 31.81 24.15 21.24
N ARG A 139 31.00 25.22 21.30
CA ARG A 139 31.40 26.55 20.83
C ARG A 139 31.65 27.43 22.05
N ASN A 140 32.86 27.96 22.09
CA ASN A 140 33.35 28.89 23.09
C ASN A 140 32.32 29.96 23.45
N HIS A 141 31.95 30.02 24.74
CA HIS A 141 31.25 31.17 25.30
C HIS A 141 32.19 32.38 25.32
N GLN A 142 32.04 33.26 24.33
CA GLN A 142 32.24 34.69 24.56
C GLN A 142 30.90 35.28 25.00
N ALA A 143 30.91 36.06 26.08
CA ALA A 143 29.73 36.71 26.62
C ALA A 143 29.11 37.65 25.56
N MET A 144 27.85 37.40 25.19
CA MET A 144 27.07 38.31 24.35
C MET A 144 26.69 39.56 25.18
N ASN A 145 26.88 40.75 24.58
CA ASN A 145 26.46 42.02 25.17
C ASN A 145 24.93 42.20 25.09
N ASN A 146 24.37 42.95 26.05
CA ASN A 146 22.92 43.17 26.23
C ASN A 146 22.15 43.59 24.96
N SER A 147 22.79 44.27 24.00
CA SER A 147 22.14 44.67 22.74
C SER A 147 21.83 43.52 21.77
N GLN A 148 22.53 42.38 21.88
CA GLN A 148 22.22 41.17 21.09
C GLN A 148 21.12 40.33 21.76
N PHE A 149 20.98 40.43 23.09
CA PHE A 149 19.93 39.78 23.86
C PHE A 149 18.56 40.43 23.60
N ASP A 150 18.51 41.76 23.50
CA ASP A 150 17.27 42.50 23.17
C ASP A 150 16.81 42.23 21.74
N THR A 151 17.75 42.09 20.79
CA THR A 151 17.42 41.70 19.40
C THR A 151 16.90 40.25 19.33
N TYR A 152 17.46 39.35 20.14
CA TYR A 152 17.00 37.96 20.24
C TYR A 152 15.61 37.87 20.89
N LEU A 153 15.36 38.63 21.97
CA LEU A 153 14.05 38.70 22.63
C LEU A 153 12.98 39.35 21.75
N ASN A 154 13.34 40.38 20.97
CA ASN A 154 12.42 41.00 20.03
C ASN A 154 12.06 40.04 18.87
N ASN A 155 13.04 39.32 18.31
CA ASN A 155 12.76 38.28 17.31
C ASN A 155 11.93 37.12 17.88
N LEU A 156 12.17 36.73 19.14
CA LEU A 156 11.37 35.72 19.82
C LEU A 156 9.95 36.23 20.08
N SER A 157 9.79 37.50 20.47
CA SER A 157 8.49 38.13 20.68
C SER A 157 7.71 38.30 19.37
N GLN A 158 8.40 38.53 18.26
CA GLN A 158 7.82 38.63 16.93
C GLN A 158 7.38 37.25 16.43
N GLN A 159 8.21 36.21 16.60
CA GLN A 159 7.86 34.81 16.35
C GLN A 159 6.74 34.28 17.27
N LEU A 160 6.68 34.73 18.52
CA LEU A 160 5.61 34.41 19.47
C LEU A 160 4.32 35.16 19.14
N SER A 161 4.40 36.41 18.66
CA SER A 161 3.24 37.17 18.20
C SER A 161 2.66 36.62 16.88
N GLU A 162 3.50 36.04 16.02
CA GLU A 162 3.06 35.29 14.82
C GLU A 162 2.41 33.96 15.20
N LYS A 163 2.93 33.24 16.21
CA LYS A 163 2.32 32.01 16.75
C LYS A 163 1.03 32.25 17.56
N LEU A 164 0.93 33.36 18.28
CA LEU A 164 -0.27 33.73 19.06
C LEU A 164 -1.41 34.26 18.17
N ASN A 165 -1.10 34.67 16.94
CA ASN A 165 -2.08 35.08 15.93
C ASN A 165 -2.48 33.94 14.96
N GLU A 166 -1.99 32.71 15.13
CA GLU A 166 -2.56 31.56 14.42
C GLU A 166 -3.98 31.31 14.95
N LYS A 167 -4.98 31.85 14.23
CA LYS A 167 -6.33 31.28 14.20
C LYS A 167 -6.18 29.77 14.22
N GLN A 168 -6.85 29.06 15.15
CA GLN A 168 -6.91 27.59 15.15
C GLN A 168 -7.08 27.12 13.70
N LYS A 169 -5.99 26.61 13.10
CA LYS A 169 -5.99 26.18 11.71
C LYS A 169 -7.00 25.04 11.63
N LYS A 170 -8.10 25.31 10.93
CA LYS A 170 -9.17 24.34 10.71
C LYS A 170 -8.51 23.15 10.01
N ARG A 171 -8.76 21.94 10.50
CA ARG A 171 -8.18 20.71 9.94
C ARG A 171 -9.08 20.22 8.83
N PHE A 172 -8.51 19.89 7.67
CA PHE A 172 -9.26 19.20 6.63
C PHE A 172 -9.63 17.79 7.15
N PRO A 173 -10.92 17.41 7.14
CA PRO A 173 -11.35 16.13 7.71
C PRO A 173 -11.05 14.90 6.83
N GLY A 174 -10.66 15.12 5.58
CA GLY A 174 -10.28 14.07 4.64
C GLY A 174 -8.77 13.91 4.44
N TRP A 175 -8.38 13.28 3.34
CA TRP A 175 -6.97 13.07 2.98
C TRP A 175 -6.76 13.05 1.46
N LEU A 176 -5.51 13.16 1.04
CA LEU A 176 -5.10 13.06 -0.36
C LEU A 176 -4.25 11.81 -0.57
N ALA A 177 -4.37 11.19 -1.74
CA ALA A 177 -3.51 10.10 -2.19
C ALA A 177 -2.68 10.56 -3.40
N LEU A 178 -1.36 10.51 -3.26
CA LEU A 178 -0.38 11.02 -4.22
C LEU A 178 0.29 9.84 -4.93
N ASP A 179 0.25 9.84 -6.26
CA ASP A 179 0.98 8.88 -7.10
C ASP A 179 1.92 9.58 -8.07
N PHE A 180 3.22 9.43 -7.85
CA PHE A 180 4.24 9.82 -8.82
C PHE A 180 4.45 8.69 -9.82
N GLY A 181 4.24 8.96 -11.10
CA GLY A 181 4.73 8.09 -12.16
C GLY A 181 6.07 8.57 -12.72
N THR A 182 6.76 7.68 -13.43
CA THR A 182 7.99 8.06 -14.15
C THR A 182 7.72 9.09 -15.24
N SER A 183 6.56 9.02 -15.90
CA SER A 183 6.21 9.97 -16.97
C SER A 183 5.07 10.92 -16.61
N ASN A 184 4.10 10.48 -15.81
CA ASN A 184 2.96 11.31 -15.38
C ASN A 184 2.57 11.04 -13.93
N SER A 185 1.89 11.98 -13.28
CA SER A 185 1.47 11.92 -11.87
C SER A 185 -0.01 12.24 -11.70
N THR A 186 -0.62 11.69 -10.64
CA THR A 186 -2.05 11.88 -10.32
C THR A 186 -2.28 12.05 -8.82
N VAL A 187 -3.39 12.69 -8.47
CA VAL A 187 -3.83 12.86 -7.08
C VAL A 187 -5.33 12.54 -6.97
N THR A 188 -5.69 11.80 -5.93
CA THR A 188 -7.10 11.54 -5.58
C THR A 188 -7.38 12.03 -4.16
N LEU A 189 -8.38 12.90 -4.01
CA LEU A 189 -8.83 13.45 -2.75
C LEU A 189 -9.98 12.62 -2.17
N PHE A 190 -9.96 12.30 -0.89
CA PHE A 190 -11.14 11.88 -0.14
C PHE A 190 -11.67 13.06 0.67
N ASP A 191 -12.94 13.43 0.48
CA ASP A 191 -13.60 14.49 1.25
C ASP A 191 -14.88 13.96 1.90
N PRO A 192 -14.97 13.86 3.24
CA PRO A 192 -16.12 13.25 3.92
C PRO A 192 -17.42 14.08 3.85
N ILE A 193 -17.46 15.18 3.09
CA ILE A 193 -18.70 15.93 2.86
C ILE A 193 -19.81 15.03 2.33
N GLU A 194 -21.04 15.22 2.81
CA GLU A 194 -22.18 14.37 2.50
C GLU A 194 -22.53 14.50 1.01
N VAL A 195 -22.35 13.41 0.25
CA VAL A 195 -22.79 13.32 -1.15
C VAL A 195 -24.23 12.81 -1.17
N PRO A 196 -25.15 13.45 -1.90
CA PRO A 196 -26.53 12.98 -2.01
C PRO A 196 -26.57 11.53 -2.48
N ILE A 197 -27.29 10.68 -1.74
CA ILE A 197 -27.54 9.30 -2.16
C ILE A 197 -28.31 9.34 -3.48
N ALA A 198 -27.73 8.75 -4.52
CA ALA A 198 -28.40 8.66 -5.81
C ALA A 198 -29.69 7.84 -5.68
N GLU A 199 -30.82 8.40 -6.12
CA GLU A 199 -32.13 7.73 -6.06
C GLU A 199 -32.24 6.53 -7.02
N VAL A 200 -31.40 6.46 -8.06
CA VAL A 200 -31.50 5.45 -9.13
C VAL A 200 -30.14 4.81 -9.46
N LEU A 201 -29.27 5.52 -10.18
CA LEU A 201 -27.91 5.12 -10.49
C LEU A 201 -26.92 6.19 -10.00
N PRO A 202 -25.72 5.81 -9.55
CA PRO A 202 -24.62 6.75 -9.38
C PRO A 202 -24.43 7.59 -10.65
N LYS A 203 -24.16 8.88 -10.47
CA LYS A 203 -24.13 9.88 -11.55
C LYS A 203 -23.22 9.47 -12.71
N GLU A 204 -22.06 8.89 -12.41
CA GLU A 204 -21.08 8.45 -13.42
C GLU A 204 -21.63 7.30 -14.27
N GLN A 205 -22.37 6.37 -13.65
CA GLN A 205 -23.04 5.27 -14.34
C GLN A 205 -24.23 5.78 -15.16
N GLU A 206 -25.02 6.70 -14.62
CA GLU A 206 -26.13 7.34 -15.35
C GLU A 206 -25.61 8.06 -16.60
N LEU A 207 -24.54 8.85 -16.48
CA LEU A 207 -23.93 9.58 -17.59
C LEU A 207 -23.43 8.62 -18.68
N ARG A 208 -22.75 7.53 -18.30
CA ARG A 208 -22.29 6.52 -19.26
C ARG A 208 -23.46 5.81 -19.93
N LEU A 209 -24.51 5.48 -19.19
CA LEU A 209 -25.69 4.82 -19.73
C LEU A 209 -26.39 5.69 -20.77
N ARG A 210 -26.57 6.98 -20.45
CA ARG A 210 -27.09 7.99 -21.37
C ARG A 210 -26.27 8.05 -22.65
N GLN A 211 -24.96 8.22 -22.52
CA GLN A 211 -24.05 8.28 -23.67
C GLN A 211 -24.15 7.03 -24.56
N ARG A 212 -24.07 5.83 -23.98
CA ARG A 212 -24.10 4.59 -24.76
C ARG A 212 -25.44 4.29 -25.39
N MET A 213 -26.55 4.64 -24.73
CA MET A 213 -27.88 4.53 -25.31
C MET A 213 -28.06 5.51 -26.47
N ALA A 214 -27.63 6.77 -26.31
CA ALA A 214 -27.67 7.77 -27.37
C ALA A 214 -26.85 7.32 -28.60
N GLU A 215 -25.60 6.88 -28.38
CA GLU A 215 -24.71 6.36 -29.43
C GLU A 215 -25.33 5.17 -30.16
N TRP A 216 -25.94 4.23 -29.43
CA TRP A 216 -26.54 3.04 -30.03
C TRP A 216 -27.80 3.36 -30.84
N LEU A 217 -28.69 4.21 -30.32
CA LEU A 217 -29.92 4.59 -31.01
C LEU A 217 -29.65 5.49 -32.23
N ASN A 218 -28.58 6.28 -32.22
CA ASN A 218 -28.12 7.07 -33.38
C ASN A 218 -27.30 6.26 -34.40
N SER A 219 -27.01 4.99 -34.13
CA SER A 219 -26.20 4.17 -35.04
C SER A 219 -26.99 3.76 -36.30
N PRO A 220 -26.36 3.75 -37.48
CA PRO A 220 -26.91 3.14 -38.69
C PRO A 220 -27.34 1.68 -38.44
N PRO A 221 -28.40 1.16 -39.10
CA PRO A 221 -28.95 -0.16 -38.78
C PRO A 221 -27.94 -1.31 -38.84
N ASP A 222 -27.02 -1.28 -39.81
CA ASP A 222 -25.95 -2.25 -40.03
C ASP A 222 -24.89 -2.23 -38.91
N LEU A 223 -24.69 -1.08 -38.27
CA LEU A 223 -23.81 -0.91 -37.11
C LEU A 223 -24.53 -1.16 -35.78
N ALA A 224 -25.81 -0.79 -35.70
CA ALA A 224 -26.64 -0.96 -34.51
C ALA A 224 -26.88 -2.44 -34.20
N LEU A 225 -27.26 -3.22 -35.22
CA LEU A 225 -27.54 -4.66 -35.14
C LEU A 225 -27.20 -5.36 -36.48
N ALA A 226 -25.93 -5.75 -36.67
CA ALA A 226 -25.43 -6.34 -37.93
C ALA A 226 -26.21 -7.58 -38.42
N ASP A 227 -26.82 -8.35 -37.51
CA ASP A 227 -27.55 -9.58 -37.82
C ASP A 227 -29.07 -9.38 -38.02
N VAL A 228 -29.55 -8.14 -38.15
CA VAL A 228 -30.98 -7.77 -38.18
C VAL A 228 -31.29 -6.93 -39.43
N SER A 229 -32.51 -7.03 -39.95
CA SER A 229 -32.93 -6.22 -41.11
C SER A 229 -33.14 -4.75 -40.73
N ALA A 230 -32.77 -3.82 -41.63
CA ALA A 230 -32.93 -2.39 -41.39
C ALA A 230 -34.39 -2.00 -41.05
N SER A 231 -35.36 -2.65 -41.68
CA SER A 231 -36.79 -2.41 -41.43
C SER A 231 -37.25 -2.85 -40.04
N GLU A 232 -36.69 -3.91 -39.46
CA GLU A 232 -36.97 -4.32 -38.08
C GLU A 232 -36.40 -3.30 -37.07
N TRP A 233 -35.21 -2.77 -37.33
CA TRP A 233 -34.59 -1.73 -36.51
C TRP A 233 -35.36 -0.41 -36.57
N GLU A 234 -35.71 0.07 -37.76
CA GLU A 234 -36.52 1.28 -37.94
C GLU A 234 -37.89 1.15 -37.27
N LYS A 235 -38.55 -0.01 -37.42
CA LYS A 235 -39.83 -0.28 -36.75
C LYS A 235 -39.71 -0.21 -35.23
N PHE A 236 -38.64 -0.76 -34.67
CA PHE A 236 -38.37 -0.69 -33.23
C PHE A 236 -38.25 0.75 -32.73
N LEU A 237 -37.50 1.61 -33.43
CA LEU A 237 -37.38 3.03 -33.09
C LEU A 237 -38.72 3.76 -33.20
N VAL A 238 -39.52 3.47 -34.23
CA VAL A 238 -40.86 4.05 -34.41
C VAL A 238 -41.81 3.62 -33.29
N ASP A 239 -41.78 2.34 -32.89
CA ASP A 239 -42.66 1.81 -31.84
C ASP A 239 -42.33 2.45 -30.48
N ILE A 240 -41.05 2.62 -30.14
CA ILE A 240 -40.62 3.34 -28.91
C ILE A 240 -41.10 4.80 -28.97
N SER A 241 -40.83 5.49 -30.07
CA SER A 241 -41.13 6.92 -30.24
C SER A 241 -42.63 7.20 -30.17
N LYS A 242 -43.45 6.29 -30.72
CA LYS A 242 -44.90 6.34 -30.60
C LYS A 242 -45.38 6.23 -29.15
N ASN A 243 -44.78 5.34 -28.36
CA ASN A 243 -45.15 5.18 -26.94
C ASN A 243 -44.74 6.38 -26.09
N LEU A 244 -43.64 7.04 -26.46
CA LEU A 244 -43.14 8.27 -25.80
C LEU A 244 -43.77 9.55 -26.34
N GLN A 245 -44.58 9.48 -27.41
CA GLN A 245 -45.22 10.62 -28.09
C GLN A 245 -44.22 11.64 -28.66
N ILE A 246 -43.10 11.17 -29.19
CA ILE A 246 -42.04 11.98 -29.82
C ILE A 246 -41.80 11.58 -31.28
N GLN A 247 -41.03 12.37 -32.03
CA GLN A 247 -40.54 11.95 -33.35
C GLN A 247 -39.32 11.00 -33.21
N PRO A 248 -39.14 10.01 -34.09
CA PRO A 248 -38.01 9.07 -34.03
C PRO A 248 -36.63 9.72 -34.00
N GLU A 249 -36.46 10.85 -34.69
CA GLU A 249 -35.21 11.59 -34.76
C GLU A 249 -34.84 12.25 -33.42
N GLN A 250 -35.81 12.43 -32.52
CA GLN A 250 -35.63 13.05 -31.20
C GLN A 250 -35.36 12.02 -30.09
N LEU A 251 -35.37 10.72 -30.41
CA LEU A 251 -35.26 9.66 -29.40
C LEU A 251 -33.90 9.68 -28.68
N SER A 252 -32.83 9.99 -29.40
CA SER A 252 -31.48 10.10 -28.81
C SER A 252 -31.30 11.37 -27.98
N GLU A 253 -31.96 12.46 -28.35
CA GLU A 253 -31.92 13.75 -27.61
C GLU A 253 -32.44 13.60 -26.17
N ILE A 254 -33.34 12.64 -25.90
CA ILE A 254 -33.80 12.34 -24.54
C ILE A 254 -32.64 11.98 -23.62
N PHE A 255 -31.68 11.20 -24.13
CA PHE A 255 -30.52 10.77 -23.36
C PHE A 255 -29.50 11.89 -23.13
N GLU A 256 -29.53 12.93 -23.97
CA GLU A 256 -28.73 14.15 -23.82
C GLU A 256 -29.36 15.16 -22.83
N SER A 257 -30.64 15.01 -22.51
CA SER A 257 -31.37 15.86 -21.57
C SER A 257 -31.25 15.40 -20.10
N ASP A 258 -31.29 16.33 -19.15
CA ASP A 258 -31.29 16.03 -17.70
C ASP A 258 -32.66 15.55 -17.15
N HIS A 259 -33.65 15.26 -18.02
CA HIS A 259 -34.98 14.85 -17.58
C HIS A 259 -35.02 13.37 -17.15
N LYS A 260 -34.83 13.11 -15.85
CA LYS A 260 -34.71 11.74 -15.28
C LYS A 260 -35.91 10.83 -15.52
N GLU A 261 -37.13 11.31 -15.30
CA GLU A 261 -38.34 10.47 -15.48
C GLU A 261 -38.49 9.99 -16.93
N LEU A 262 -38.34 10.91 -17.90
CA LEU A 262 -38.40 10.59 -19.31
C LEU A 262 -37.28 9.62 -19.72
N PHE A 263 -36.07 9.80 -19.19
CA PHE A 263 -34.95 8.87 -19.39
C PHE A 263 -35.27 7.44 -18.95
N LEU A 264 -35.81 7.27 -17.74
CA LEU A 264 -36.16 5.93 -17.22
C LEU A 264 -37.33 5.32 -17.98
N GLU A 265 -38.32 6.14 -18.36
CA GLU A 265 -39.43 5.69 -19.18
C GLU A 265 -38.97 5.23 -20.55
N THR A 266 -38.02 5.93 -21.19
CA THR A 266 -37.43 5.50 -22.47
C THR A 266 -36.71 4.15 -22.34
N ILE A 267 -35.94 3.93 -21.27
CA ILE A 267 -35.32 2.62 -21.01
C ILE A 267 -36.39 1.54 -20.86
N ARG A 268 -37.46 1.83 -20.11
CA ARG A 268 -38.59 0.89 -19.96
C ARG A 268 -39.23 0.56 -21.31
N GLN A 269 -39.45 1.56 -22.16
CA GLN A 269 -40.02 1.35 -23.50
C GLN A 269 -39.10 0.54 -24.41
N ILE A 270 -37.78 0.76 -24.35
CA ILE A 270 -36.79 -0.05 -25.08
C ILE A 270 -36.92 -1.54 -24.71
N GLU A 271 -37.09 -1.85 -23.42
CA GLU A 271 -37.24 -3.23 -22.95
C GLU A 271 -38.61 -3.85 -23.27
N LEU A 272 -39.67 -3.04 -23.34
CA LEU A 272 -41.01 -3.49 -23.70
C LEU A 272 -41.19 -3.66 -25.23
N CYS A 273 -40.52 -2.84 -26.04
CA CYS A 273 -40.67 -2.81 -27.50
C CYS A 273 -39.82 -3.85 -28.24
N LEU A 274 -39.19 -4.82 -27.55
CA LEU A 274 -38.31 -5.84 -28.15
C LEU A 274 -38.96 -6.75 -29.22
N GLY A 275 -40.24 -6.56 -29.53
CA GLY A 275 -40.96 -7.21 -30.62
C GLY A 275 -41.22 -8.71 -30.38
N THR A 276 -41.85 -9.36 -31.37
CA THR A 276 -42.16 -10.81 -31.34
C THR A 276 -41.13 -11.67 -32.07
N SER A 277 -40.21 -11.06 -32.83
CA SER A 277 -39.14 -11.76 -33.55
C SER A 277 -38.07 -12.22 -32.57
N ASP A 278 -37.92 -13.54 -32.38
CA ASP A 278 -36.92 -14.10 -31.47
C ASP A 278 -35.48 -13.72 -31.85
N ARG A 279 -35.20 -13.57 -33.15
CA ARG A 279 -33.89 -13.15 -33.65
C ARG A 279 -33.60 -11.71 -33.26
N PHE A 280 -34.55 -10.80 -33.50
CA PHE A 280 -34.44 -9.39 -33.12
C PHE A 280 -34.27 -9.24 -31.60
N ARG A 281 -35.15 -9.88 -30.83
CA ARG A 281 -35.12 -9.86 -29.37
C ARG A 281 -33.79 -10.32 -28.81
N ARG A 282 -33.21 -11.41 -29.33
CA ARG A 282 -31.88 -11.88 -28.90
C ARG A 282 -30.77 -10.89 -29.25
N ALA A 283 -30.79 -10.33 -30.46
CA ALA A 283 -29.77 -9.38 -30.92
C ALA A 283 -29.79 -8.10 -30.07
N VAL A 284 -30.98 -7.52 -29.85
CA VAL A 284 -31.15 -6.35 -28.98
C VAL A 284 -30.78 -6.67 -27.53
N SER A 285 -31.26 -7.80 -26.99
CA SER A 285 -30.93 -8.20 -25.61
C SER A 285 -29.42 -8.31 -25.44
N LYS A 286 -28.71 -8.96 -26.36
CA LYS A 286 -27.24 -9.08 -26.33
C LYS A 286 -26.56 -7.70 -26.32
N LYS A 287 -27.05 -6.75 -27.12
CA LYS A 287 -26.52 -5.39 -27.19
C LYS A 287 -26.81 -4.58 -25.92
N LEU A 288 -28.03 -4.65 -25.40
CA LEU A 288 -28.42 -4.04 -24.13
C LEU A 288 -27.61 -4.59 -22.96
N TYR A 289 -27.44 -5.92 -22.88
CA TYR A 289 -26.56 -6.52 -21.88
C TYR A 289 -25.12 -6.00 -22.01
N ALA A 290 -24.59 -5.83 -23.21
CA ALA A 290 -23.26 -5.25 -23.40
C ALA A 290 -23.18 -3.79 -22.90
N ILE A 291 -24.20 -2.97 -23.17
CA ILE A 291 -24.30 -1.59 -22.68
C ILE A 291 -24.36 -1.57 -21.14
N TYR A 292 -25.29 -2.33 -20.55
CA TYR A 292 -25.43 -2.41 -19.09
C TYR A 292 -24.18 -2.94 -18.42
N HIS A 293 -23.53 -3.93 -19.03
CA HIS A 293 -22.29 -4.50 -18.54
C HIS A 293 -21.14 -3.49 -18.50
N GLU A 294 -21.03 -2.64 -19.51
CA GLU A 294 -20.08 -1.52 -19.50
C GLU A 294 -20.43 -0.50 -18.41
N VAL A 295 -21.69 -0.09 -18.34
CA VAL A 295 -22.19 0.93 -17.40
C VAL A 295 -21.94 0.53 -15.95
N PHE A 296 -22.31 -0.69 -15.56
CA PHE A 296 -22.16 -1.13 -14.17
C PHE A 296 -20.70 -1.29 -13.73
N ARG A 297 -19.76 -1.30 -14.68
CA ARG A 297 -18.31 -1.29 -14.42
C ARG A 297 -17.70 0.11 -14.46
N VAL A 298 -18.48 1.16 -14.68
CA VAL A 298 -17.98 2.51 -14.47
C VAL A 298 -17.77 2.73 -12.96
N PRO A 299 -16.54 3.08 -12.53
CA PRO A 299 -16.28 3.34 -11.13
C PRO A 299 -17.03 4.59 -10.64
N THR A 300 -17.64 4.49 -9.46
CA THR A 300 -18.56 5.47 -8.87
C THR A 300 -17.85 6.37 -7.85
N LEU A 301 -16.78 7.02 -8.29
CA LEU A 301 -15.82 7.72 -7.41
C LEU A 301 -16.50 8.78 -6.52
N GLU A 302 -17.36 9.62 -7.12
CA GLU A 302 -18.09 10.67 -6.39
C GLU A 302 -19.02 10.08 -5.33
N SER A 303 -19.71 8.97 -5.62
CA SER A 303 -20.57 8.27 -4.64
C SER A 303 -19.80 7.76 -3.42
N GLN A 304 -18.48 7.58 -3.58
CA GLN A 304 -17.57 7.15 -2.53
C GLN A 304 -16.77 8.29 -1.93
N ASN A 305 -17.11 9.54 -2.25
CA ASN A 305 -16.39 10.74 -1.83
C ASN A 305 -14.92 10.76 -2.29
N LEU A 306 -14.61 10.06 -3.39
CA LEU A 306 -13.31 10.06 -4.03
C LEU A 306 -13.34 11.03 -5.20
N ILE A 307 -12.49 12.05 -5.17
CA ILE A 307 -12.44 13.11 -6.17
C ILE A 307 -11.08 13.06 -6.86
N PRO A 308 -11.01 12.68 -8.14
CA PRO A 308 -9.83 12.89 -8.96
C PRO A 308 -9.53 14.39 -9.03
N VAL A 309 -8.33 14.79 -8.63
CA VAL A 309 -7.94 16.20 -8.60
C VAL A 309 -7.60 16.66 -10.01
N ILE A 310 -8.15 17.80 -10.43
CA ILE A 310 -7.76 18.46 -11.69
C ILE A 310 -6.45 19.21 -11.43
N LEU A 311 -5.32 18.59 -11.79
CA LEU A 311 -3.97 19.10 -11.57
C LEU A 311 -3.55 20.16 -12.62
N ASP A 312 -4.07 20.06 -13.84
CA ASP A 312 -3.93 21.10 -14.87
C ASP A 312 -5.31 21.71 -15.12
N ILE A 313 -5.55 22.85 -14.46
CA ILE A 313 -6.86 23.51 -14.42
C ILE A 313 -7.24 24.08 -15.79
N ASP A 314 -6.26 24.63 -16.52
CA ASP A 314 -6.48 25.26 -17.82
C ASP A 314 -6.94 24.22 -18.86
N ARG A 315 -6.38 23.02 -18.78
CA ARG A 315 -6.71 21.90 -19.69
C ARG A 315 -7.72 20.91 -19.12
N ARG A 316 -8.15 21.12 -17.87
CA ARG A 316 -9.06 20.23 -17.11
C ARG A 316 -8.57 18.78 -17.02
N ASN A 317 -7.26 18.57 -16.93
CA ASN A 317 -6.68 17.24 -16.82
C ASN A 317 -6.44 16.82 -15.37
N THR A 318 -6.78 15.57 -15.06
CA THR A 318 -6.53 14.94 -13.74
C THR A 318 -5.13 14.32 -13.62
N GLU A 319 -4.38 14.33 -14.72
CA GLU A 319 -3.03 13.81 -14.85
C GLU A 319 -2.13 14.90 -15.45
N ILE A 320 -0.91 15.02 -14.92
CA ILE A 320 0.12 15.92 -15.47
C ILE A 320 1.42 15.15 -15.75
N PRO A 321 2.24 15.59 -16.72
CA PRO A 321 3.61 15.12 -16.85
C PRO A 321 4.40 15.25 -15.55
N SER A 322 5.29 14.30 -15.29
CA SER A 322 6.15 14.32 -14.10
C SER A 322 7.37 15.22 -14.25
N GLU A 323 7.54 15.89 -15.40
CA GLU A 323 8.62 16.84 -15.65
C GLU A 323 8.59 17.97 -14.60
N MET A 324 9.77 18.33 -14.10
CA MET A 324 9.99 19.32 -13.04
C MET A 324 10.89 20.44 -13.55
N GLU A 325 10.60 21.65 -13.12
CA GLU A 325 11.39 22.85 -13.36
C GLU A 325 11.64 23.55 -12.02
N VAL A 326 12.90 23.69 -11.63
CA VAL A 326 13.24 24.47 -10.42
C VAL A 326 13.02 25.96 -10.70
N SER A 327 12.23 26.60 -9.84
CA SER A 327 11.85 28.01 -9.94
C SER A 327 12.48 28.89 -8.87
N GLN A 328 12.94 28.30 -7.75
CA GLN A 328 13.58 29.02 -6.65
C GLN A 328 14.49 28.07 -5.86
N LEU A 329 15.67 28.54 -5.43
CA LEU A 329 16.64 27.73 -4.67
C LEU A 329 16.40 27.72 -3.14
N ILE A 330 16.09 28.89 -2.55
CA ILE A 330 15.90 29.04 -1.09
C ILE A 330 14.63 29.85 -0.76
N PRO A 331 13.61 29.24 -0.11
CA PRO A 331 13.40 27.80 -0.01
C PRO A 331 13.23 27.18 -1.40
N LEU A 332 13.61 25.90 -1.55
CA LEU A 332 13.53 25.20 -2.82
C LEU A 332 12.07 25.11 -3.27
N LYS A 333 11.77 25.61 -4.47
CA LYS A 333 10.47 25.47 -5.13
C LYS A 333 10.65 25.01 -6.57
N LEU A 334 9.66 24.27 -7.04
CA LEU A 334 9.62 23.79 -8.42
C LEU A 334 8.20 23.82 -8.96
N GLN A 335 8.09 23.86 -10.28
CA GLN A 335 6.84 23.64 -11.01
C GLN A 335 6.86 22.25 -11.65
N MET A 336 5.69 21.64 -11.80
CA MET A 336 5.52 20.35 -12.49
C MET A 336 4.56 20.46 -13.67
N GLY A 337 4.59 19.46 -14.56
CA GLY A 337 3.57 19.29 -15.58
C GLY A 337 3.97 19.78 -16.96
N ARG A 338 2.96 20.09 -17.78
CA ARG A 338 3.19 20.47 -19.18
C ARG A 338 3.94 21.80 -19.29
N ASP A 339 3.73 22.72 -18.36
CA ASP A 339 4.41 24.01 -18.37
C ASP A 339 5.92 23.84 -18.17
N ALA A 340 6.36 23.00 -17.23
CA ALA A 340 7.77 22.66 -17.04
C ALA A 340 8.38 22.05 -18.32
N ARG A 341 7.64 21.17 -19.00
CA ARG A 341 8.05 20.59 -20.30
C ARG A 341 8.18 21.64 -21.40
N ASP A 342 7.20 22.51 -21.53
CA ASP A 342 7.17 23.54 -22.56
C ASP A 342 8.26 24.60 -22.31
N ASN A 343 8.52 24.94 -21.04
CA ASN A 343 9.61 25.82 -20.62
C ASN A 343 10.98 25.21 -20.92
N ARG A 344 11.17 23.91 -20.66
CA ARG A 344 12.39 23.19 -21.06
C ARG A 344 12.63 23.28 -22.57
N LYS A 345 11.59 23.02 -23.39
CA LYS A 345 11.69 23.11 -24.86
C LYS A 345 12.08 24.51 -25.31
N LYS A 346 11.46 25.55 -24.73
CA LYS A 346 11.80 26.95 -25.00
C LYS A 346 13.23 27.28 -24.58
N ALA A 347 13.65 26.86 -23.40
CA ALA A 347 15.00 27.11 -22.88
C ALA A 347 16.07 26.46 -23.76
N ILE A 348 15.85 25.21 -24.20
CA ILE A 348 16.71 24.52 -25.15
C ILE A 348 16.80 25.28 -26.48
N ALA A 349 15.66 25.71 -27.04
CA ALA A 349 15.63 26.46 -28.30
C ALA A 349 16.30 27.85 -28.19
N GLN A 350 16.30 28.46 -27.00
CA GLN A 350 16.91 29.75 -26.69
C GLN A 350 18.36 29.62 -26.15
N GLY A 351 18.99 28.45 -26.23
CA GLY A 351 20.29 28.12 -25.61
C GLY A 351 21.49 29.00 -25.99
N THR A 352 21.30 30.08 -26.74
CA THR A 352 22.24 31.17 -26.98
C THR A 352 22.24 32.26 -25.90
N THR A 353 21.17 32.40 -25.09
CA THR A 353 21.06 33.40 -24.01
C THR A 353 21.25 32.86 -22.59
N VAL A 354 21.04 31.55 -22.37
CA VAL A 354 21.14 30.85 -21.07
C VAL A 354 22.13 29.70 -21.21
N SER A 355 22.99 29.46 -20.21
CA SER A 355 24.00 28.41 -20.32
C SER A 355 23.34 27.02 -20.36
N VAL A 356 23.81 26.11 -21.23
CA VAL A 356 23.23 24.75 -21.33
C VAL A 356 23.38 23.97 -20.01
N LYS A 357 24.41 24.28 -19.22
CA LYS A 357 24.59 23.71 -17.87
C LYS A 357 23.43 24.11 -16.95
N GLU A 358 22.97 25.36 -17.04
CA GLU A 358 21.80 25.83 -16.28
C GLU A 358 20.55 25.03 -16.66
N ILE A 359 20.29 24.84 -17.96
CA ILE A 359 19.14 24.05 -18.44
C ILE A 359 19.18 22.62 -17.87
N ILE A 360 20.32 21.93 -17.96
CA ILE A 360 20.47 20.54 -17.45
C ILE A 360 20.24 20.47 -15.93
N SER A 361 20.67 21.50 -15.20
CA SER A 361 20.57 21.54 -13.74
C SER A 361 19.19 21.98 -13.23
N ARG A 362 18.43 22.73 -14.03
CA ARG A 362 17.12 23.30 -13.68
C ARG A 362 15.95 22.37 -14.00
N PHE A 363 16.05 21.64 -15.12
CA PHE A 363 14.97 20.79 -15.62
C PHE A 363 15.25 19.31 -15.36
N HIS A 364 14.28 18.63 -14.76
CA HIS A 364 14.38 17.22 -14.38
C HIS A 364 13.17 16.43 -14.91
N HIS A 365 13.40 15.18 -15.33
CA HIS A 365 12.35 14.40 -16.00
C HIS A 365 11.24 13.87 -15.07
N SER A 366 11.59 13.40 -13.87
CA SER A 366 10.60 12.91 -12.89
C SER A 366 11.19 12.72 -11.50
N PRO A 367 10.43 13.00 -10.42
CA PRO A 367 10.86 12.76 -9.05
C PRO A 367 11.07 11.27 -8.76
N LYS A 368 10.25 10.39 -9.35
CA LYS A 368 10.27 8.92 -9.10
C LYS A 368 11.62 8.29 -9.44
N ARG A 369 12.33 8.85 -10.41
CA ARG A 369 13.66 8.38 -10.84
C ARG A 369 14.69 8.49 -9.74
N TYR A 370 14.50 9.43 -8.81
CA TYR A 370 15.45 9.73 -7.75
C TYR A 370 15.20 8.96 -6.45
N PHE A 371 14.17 8.12 -6.37
CA PHE A 371 13.85 7.35 -5.17
C PHE A 371 15.00 6.43 -4.73
N GLY A 372 15.42 6.57 -3.48
CA GLY A 372 16.50 5.77 -2.88
C GLY A 372 17.89 6.10 -3.40
N GLN A 373 18.09 7.28 -4.00
CA GLN A 373 19.40 7.77 -4.39
C GLN A 373 19.94 8.75 -3.36
N ASP A 374 21.11 8.46 -2.79
CA ASP A 374 21.85 9.39 -1.95
C ASP A 374 22.87 10.17 -2.78
N ARG A 375 22.47 11.31 -3.33
CA ARG A 375 23.36 12.22 -4.07
C ARG A 375 22.89 13.67 -4.04
N SER A 376 23.87 14.56 -4.18
CA SER A 376 23.66 15.99 -4.45
C SER A 376 24.13 16.34 -5.86
N PHE A 377 23.53 17.38 -6.43
CA PHE A 377 24.02 18.00 -7.67
C PHE A 377 23.84 19.52 -7.59
N PRO A 378 24.69 20.28 -8.31
CA PRO A 378 24.54 21.73 -8.39
C PRO A 378 23.32 22.08 -9.24
N ILE A 379 22.51 23.01 -8.76
CA ILE A 379 21.44 23.67 -9.52
C ILE A 379 21.86 25.11 -9.75
N ILE A 380 21.86 25.52 -11.02
CA ILE A 380 22.15 26.88 -11.44
C ILE A 380 20.83 27.56 -11.79
N LEU A 381 20.61 28.75 -11.25
CA LEU A 381 19.45 29.59 -11.55
C LEU A 381 19.88 31.07 -11.49
N GLU A 382 19.67 31.84 -12.57
CA GLU A 382 20.00 33.29 -12.61
C GLU A 382 21.44 33.64 -12.21
N ASN A 383 22.40 32.74 -12.49
CA ASN A 383 23.82 32.78 -12.10
C ASN A 383 24.14 32.49 -10.61
N GLU A 384 23.16 32.09 -9.81
CA GLU A 384 23.39 31.48 -8.50
C GLU A 384 23.52 29.96 -8.66
N GLU A 385 24.49 29.36 -7.96
CA GLU A 385 24.72 27.91 -7.96
C GLU A 385 24.62 27.38 -6.53
N GLU A 386 23.72 26.43 -6.31
CA GLU A 386 23.54 25.77 -5.01
C GLU A 386 23.53 24.25 -5.17
N ASN A 387 24.25 23.54 -4.29
CA ASN A 387 24.23 22.08 -4.26
C ASN A 387 22.99 21.60 -3.51
N ILE A 388 22.07 20.98 -4.24
CA ILE A 388 20.80 20.49 -3.71
C ILE A 388 20.86 18.97 -3.56
N GLN A 389 20.44 18.48 -2.39
CA GLN A 389 20.21 17.06 -2.16
C GLN A 389 18.98 16.61 -2.94
N VAL A 390 19.06 15.46 -3.60
CA VAL A 390 17.94 14.83 -4.33
C VAL A 390 16.64 14.86 -3.53
N ASN A 391 16.71 14.54 -2.24
CA ASN A 391 15.55 14.46 -1.36
C ASN A 391 14.80 15.79 -1.21
N ARG A 392 15.52 16.92 -1.26
CA ARG A 392 14.89 18.25 -1.26
C ARG A 392 14.11 18.48 -2.55
N LEU A 393 14.63 18.04 -3.70
CA LEU A 393 13.93 18.14 -4.98
C LEU A 393 12.65 17.29 -4.98
N ILE A 394 12.73 16.04 -4.49
CA ILE A 394 11.55 15.16 -4.37
C ILE A 394 10.52 15.76 -3.40
N GLN A 395 10.97 16.28 -2.24
CA GLN A 395 10.12 16.97 -1.26
C GLN A 395 9.39 18.16 -1.89
N ALA A 396 10.09 19.00 -2.66
CA ALA A 396 9.48 20.12 -3.38
C ALA A 396 8.45 19.66 -4.43
N ALA A 397 8.63 18.49 -5.05
CA ALA A 397 7.65 17.93 -5.97
C ALA A 397 6.34 17.51 -5.26
N TRP A 398 6.42 16.91 -4.06
CA TRP A 398 5.20 16.65 -3.28
C TRP A 398 4.53 17.93 -2.83
N ALA A 399 5.31 18.93 -2.41
CA ALA A 399 4.79 20.24 -2.06
C ALA A 399 3.98 20.84 -3.22
N GLN A 400 4.49 20.75 -4.45
CA GLN A 400 3.79 21.22 -5.65
C GLN A 400 2.47 20.47 -5.91
N LEU A 401 2.42 19.14 -5.76
CA LEU A 401 1.17 18.39 -5.91
C LEU A 401 0.14 18.73 -4.82
N ILE A 402 0.59 18.96 -3.58
CA ILE A 402 -0.27 19.40 -2.48
C ILE A 402 -0.82 20.80 -2.77
N GLU A 403 0.03 21.72 -3.25
CA GLU A 403 -0.36 23.08 -3.63
C GLU A 403 -1.39 23.08 -4.77
N LEU A 404 -1.16 22.31 -5.85
CA LEU A 404 -2.13 22.17 -6.96
C LEU A 404 -3.47 21.59 -6.48
N THR A 405 -3.44 20.68 -5.49
CA THR A 405 -4.65 20.11 -4.91
C THR A 405 -5.42 21.13 -4.08
N GLU A 406 -4.71 21.96 -3.32
CA GLU A 406 -5.32 23.03 -2.54
C GLU A 406 -5.89 24.14 -3.46
N ASP A 407 -5.18 24.51 -4.52
CA ASP A 407 -5.68 25.43 -5.56
C ASP A 407 -6.99 24.95 -6.18
N TYR A 408 -7.06 23.66 -6.52
CA TYR A 408 -8.29 23.04 -7.03
C TYR A 408 -9.45 23.14 -6.03
N ARG A 409 -9.21 22.83 -4.75
CA ARG A 409 -10.21 22.98 -3.68
C ARG A 409 -10.67 24.41 -3.51
N GLN A 410 -9.74 25.37 -3.50
CA GLN A 410 -10.03 26.77 -3.22
C GLN A 410 -10.85 27.44 -4.34
N ARG A 411 -10.72 27.00 -5.59
CA ARG A 411 -11.56 27.51 -6.69
C ARG A 411 -13.01 27.05 -6.59
N ALA A 412 -13.28 25.97 -5.85
CA ALA A 412 -14.61 25.43 -5.64
C ALA A 412 -14.95 25.29 -4.15
N ARG A 413 -14.60 26.28 -3.31
CA ARG A 413 -14.78 26.27 -1.84
C ARG A 413 -16.14 25.79 -1.33
N ARG A 414 -17.23 26.00 -2.07
CA ARG A 414 -18.57 25.53 -1.68
C ARG A 414 -18.77 24.02 -1.83
N ARG A 415 -17.89 23.32 -2.55
CA ARG A 415 -17.97 21.88 -2.86
C ARG A 415 -17.07 21.02 -1.98
N PHE A 416 -16.15 21.62 -1.21
CA PHE A 416 -15.14 20.90 -0.44
C PHE A 416 -15.09 21.37 1.01
N SER A 417 -14.73 20.48 1.93
CA SER A 417 -14.54 20.82 3.33
C SER A 417 -13.31 21.72 3.51
N GLU A 418 -13.39 22.75 4.34
CA GLU A 418 -12.24 23.65 4.59
C GLU A 418 -11.19 23.02 5.51
N GLY A 419 -9.97 23.56 5.47
CA GLY A 419 -8.89 23.27 6.42
C GLY A 419 -7.61 22.76 5.76
N ASP A 420 -6.55 22.65 6.57
CA ASP A 420 -5.21 22.21 6.14
C ASP A 420 -5.14 20.68 6.11
N PHE A 421 -4.40 20.13 5.14
CA PHE A 421 -4.14 18.70 5.05
C PHE A 421 -3.25 18.23 6.21
N LEU A 422 -3.69 17.21 6.94
CA LEU A 422 -2.89 16.53 7.96
C LEU A 422 -2.63 15.05 7.64
N THR A 423 -3.25 14.55 6.58
CA THR A 423 -3.16 13.14 6.19
C THR A 423 -2.90 13.01 4.70
N ALA A 424 -1.89 12.21 4.36
CA ALA A 424 -1.57 11.84 2.99
C ALA A 424 -1.29 10.34 2.86
N VAL A 425 -1.75 9.76 1.76
CA VAL A 425 -1.39 8.42 1.33
C VAL A 425 -0.42 8.55 0.17
N VAL A 426 0.74 7.88 0.24
CA VAL A 426 1.78 7.99 -0.80
C VAL A 426 2.12 6.61 -1.31
N THR A 427 1.94 6.41 -2.63
CA THR A 427 2.29 5.16 -3.31
C THR A 427 3.75 5.14 -3.72
N TYR A 428 4.28 3.93 -3.96
CA TYR A 428 5.67 3.69 -4.33
C TYR A 428 5.78 2.39 -5.15
N PRO A 429 6.88 2.19 -5.91
CA PRO A 429 7.09 0.97 -6.68
C PRO A 429 7.04 -0.29 -5.80
N THR A 430 6.39 -1.34 -6.26
CA THR A 430 6.13 -2.61 -5.55
C THR A 430 7.41 -3.24 -4.99
N VAL A 431 8.52 -3.09 -5.71
CA VAL A 431 9.81 -3.67 -5.34
C VAL A 431 10.74 -2.72 -4.57
N ALA A 432 10.27 -1.53 -4.21
CA ALA A 432 11.08 -0.53 -3.52
C ALA A 432 11.55 -1.05 -2.13
N PRO A 433 12.83 -0.83 -1.76
CA PRO A 433 13.34 -1.25 -0.47
C PRO A 433 12.74 -0.40 0.68
N PRO A 434 12.82 -0.87 1.95
CA PRO A 434 12.24 -0.17 3.10
C PRO A 434 12.84 1.22 3.32
N ILE A 435 14.13 1.41 2.97
CA ILE A 435 14.81 2.71 3.08
C ILE A 435 14.08 3.80 2.28
N VAL A 436 13.64 3.47 1.06
CA VAL A 436 12.87 4.38 0.19
C VAL A 436 11.54 4.76 0.83
N ARG A 437 10.82 3.80 1.44
CA ARG A 437 9.52 4.07 2.09
C ARG A 437 9.66 4.95 3.33
N LYS A 438 10.69 4.70 4.15
CA LYS A 438 11.01 5.53 5.32
C LYS A 438 11.35 6.97 4.90
N GLU A 439 12.17 7.10 3.88
CA GLU A 439 12.57 8.38 3.30
C GLU A 439 11.37 9.15 2.74
N ILE A 440 10.54 8.52 1.89
CA ILE A 440 9.29 9.10 1.38
C ILE A 440 8.43 9.62 2.54
N LYS A 441 8.21 8.77 3.55
CA LYS A 441 7.39 9.12 4.72
C LYS A 441 7.93 10.36 5.43
N GLN A 442 9.23 10.38 5.72
CA GLN A 442 9.88 11.50 6.39
C GLN A 442 9.77 12.79 5.57
N LEU A 443 10.03 12.73 4.26
CA LEU A 443 10.02 13.91 3.39
C LEU A 443 8.63 14.56 3.32
N VAL A 444 7.57 13.76 3.30
CA VAL A 444 6.18 14.27 3.28
C VAL A 444 5.78 14.79 4.67
N GLN A 445 6.22 14.16 5.76
CA GLN A 445 5.97 14.65 7.12
C GLN A 445 6.59 16.03 7.36
N GLU A 446 7.79 16.26 6.83
CA GLU A 446 8.48 17.56 6.88
C GLU A 446 7.74 18.69 6.13
N LEU A 447 6.75 18.36 5.27
CA LEU A 447 5.86 19.35 4.62
C LEU A 447 4.68 19.77 5.51
N GLY A 448 4.60 19.30 6.76
CA GLY A 448 3.51 19.60 7.69
C GLY A 448 2.34 18.61 7.65
N ILE A 449 2.52 17.44 7.03
CA ILE A 449 1.54 16.35 7.05
C ILE A 449 1.86 15.39 8.21
N ASP A 450 1.09 15.45 9.29
CA ASP A 450 1.37 14.62 10.48
C ASP A 450 1.22 13.11 10.22
N ASP A 451 0.16 12.73 9.50
CA ASP A 451 -0.25 11.35 9.27
C ASP A 451 0.01 10.89 7.82
N VAL A 452 1.22 10.36 7.59
CA VAL A 452 1.62 9.84 6.27
C VAL A 452 1.54 8.31 6.23
N GLN A 453 0.70 7.81 5.32
CA GLN A 453 0.44 6.40 5.10
C GLN A 453 1.20 5.90 3.86
N THR A 454 2.09 4.93 4.08
CA THR A 454 2.92 4.28 3.04
C THR A 454 2.72 2.77 3.03
N ALA A 455 1.52 2.30 3.40
CA ALA A 455 1.21 0.87 3.43
C ALA A 455 0.95 0.31 2.03
N TYR A 456 0.53 1.16 1.08
CA TYR A 456 0.03 0.74 -0.21
C TYR A 456 1.08 0.97 -1.30
N ASP A 457 1.53 -0.11 -1.94
CA ASP A 457 2.31 -0.04 -3.18
C ASP A 457 1.41 0.15 -4.41
N GLU A 458 2.02 0.40 -5.56
CA GLU A 458 1.30 0.67 -6.81
C GLU A 458 0.41 -0.50 -7.27
N ALA A 459 0.94 -1.73 -7.28
CA ALA A 459 0.19 -2.90 -7.76
C ALA A 459 -1.00 -3.27 -6.86
N VAL A 460 -0.80 -3.21 -5.53
CA VAL A 460 -1.87 -3.42 -4.54
C VAL A 460 -2.94 -2.34 -4.66
N SER A 461 -2.54 -1.08 -4.86
CA SER A 461 -3.49 0.02 -5.05
C SER A 461 -4.35 -0.19 -6.29
N VAL A 462 -3.75 -0.58 -7.41
CA VAL A 462 -4.48 -0.95 -8.64
C VAL A 462 -5.45 -2.10 -8.39
N ALA A 463 -5.03 -3.15 -7.66
CA ALA A 463 -5.91 -4.27 -7.32
C ALA A 463 -7.16 -3.79 -6.57
N ILE A 464 -6.99 -2.93 -5.56
CA ILE A 464 -8.08 -2.39 -4.75
C ILE A 464 -9.02 -1.52 -5.58
N PHE A 465 -8.49 -0.70 -6.49
CA PHE A 465 -9.31 0.11 -7.40
C PHE A 465 -10.23 -0.76 -8.28
N PHE A 466 -9.68 -1.78 -8.93
CA PHE A 466 -10.48 -2.63 -9.80
C PHE A 466 -11.40 -3.56 -9.02
N LEU A 467 -11.00 -3.99 -7.83
CA LEU A 467 -11.88 -4.70 -6.91
C LEU A 467 -13.10 -3.86 -6.55
N TRP A 468 -12.85 -2.60 -6.17
CA TRP A 468 -13.91 -1.64 -5.90
C TRP A 468 -14.79 -1.41 -7.13
N ARG A 469 -14.23 -1.25 -8.32
CA ARG A 469 -15.01 -1.10 -9.56
C ARG A 469 -16.04 -2.23 -9.75
N GLU A 470 -15.71 -3.47 -9.37
CA GLU A 470 -16.64 -4.60 -9.46
C GLU A 470 -17.78 -4.53 -8.42
N PHE A 471 -17.58 -3.87 -7.28
CA PHE A 471 -18.56 -3.81 -6.17
C PHE A 471 -19.24 -2.44 -5.99
N GLY A 472 -18.63 -1.36 -6.47
CA GLY A 472 -18.92 0.03 -6.08
C GLY A 472 -20.18 0.63 -6.68
N GLY A 473 -20.76 0.00 -7.70
CA GLY A 473 -22.07 0.34 -8.24
C GLY A 473 -23.19 -0.30 -7.42
N ASN A 474 -23.79 -1.37 -7.98
CA ASN A 474 -24.81 -2.15 -7.28
C ASN A 474 -24.17 -3.36 -6.59
N LEU A 475 -24.09 -3.32 -5.26
CA LEU A 475 -23.43 -4.38 -4.48
C LEU A 475 -24.09 -5.76 -4.67
N ASN A 476 -25.41 -5.82 -4.86
CA ASN A 476 -26.12 -7.09 -5.07
C ASN A 476 -25.68 -7.77 -6.38
N ILE A 477 -25.51 -6.99 -7.45
CA ILE A 477 -25.03 -7.49 -8.74
C ILE A 477 -23.53 -7.80 -8.67
N GLY A 478 -22.74 -6.92 -8.03
CA GLY A 478 -21.29 -7.06 -7.92
C GLY A 478 -20.88 -8.36 -7.21
N ILE A 479 -21.57 -8.72 -6.11
CA ILE A 479 -21.32 -9.98 -5.38
C ILE A 479 -21.59 -11.20 -6.25
N GLU A 480 -22.70 -11.23 -6.98
CA GLU A 480 -23.00 -12.37 -7.86
C GLU A 480 -22.02 -12.44 -9.04
N SER A 481 -21.65 -11.31 -9.62
CA SER A 481 -20.60 -11.24 -10.66
C SER A 481 -19.26 -11.77 -10.15
N PHE A 482 -18.84 -11.40 -8.93
CA PHE A 482 -17.64 -11.90 -8.30
C PHE A 482 -17.67 -13.43 -8.17
N LYS A 483 -18.78 -14.01 -7.69
CA LYS A 483 -18.94 -15.46 -7.50
C LYS A 483 -18.81 -16.25 -8.80
N THR A 484 -19.19 -15.69 -9.96
CA THR A 484 -19.10 -16.38 -11.27
C THR A 484 -17.67 -16.78 -11.66
N ARG A 485 -16.65 -16.11 -11.10
CA ARG A 485 -15.23 -16.38 -11.37
C ARG A 485 -14.55 -17.20 -10.27
N CYS A 486 -15.27 -17.51 -9.20
CA CYS A 486 -14.68 -18.10 -7.99
C CYS A 486 -14.75 -19.63 -7.98
N ARG A 487 -13.80 -20.22 -7.26
CA ARG A 487 -13.92 -21.57 -6.71
C ARG A 487 -14.73 -21.50 -5.42
N GLN A 488 -15.72 -22.37 -5.26
CA GLN A 488 -16.56 -22.41 -4.06
C GLN A 488 -16.13 -23.55 -3.13
N ASN A 489 -16.03 -23.25 -1.83
CA ASN A 489 -15.89 -24.23 -0.76
C ASN A 489 -16.79 -23.83 0.42
N GLY A 490 -17.91 -24.55 0.61
CA GLY A 490 -18.91 -24.20 1.63
C GLY A 490 -19.50 -22.80 1.41
N ASN A 491 -19.36 -21.94 2.42
CA ASN A 491 -19.80 -20.54 2.42
C ASN A 491 -18.72 -19.56 1.90
N LYS A 492 -17.65 -20.06 1.27
CA LYS A 492 -16.52 -19.27 0.77
C LYS A 492 -16.38 -19.37 -0.74
N TRP A 493 -16.05 -18.24 -1.35
CA TRP A 493 -15.74 -18.10 -2.78
C TRP A 493 -14.36 -17.47 -2.93
N SER A 494 -13.42 -18.20 -3.50
CA SER A 494 -12.03 -17.73 -3.69
C SER A 494 -11.67 -17.58 -5.16
N GLN A 495 -10.94 -16.53 -5.49
CA GLN A 495 -10.32 -16.35 -6.81
C GLN A 495 -8.92 -15.72 -6.69
N ASN A 496 -8.02 -16.10 -7.59
CA ASN A 496 -6.67 -15.54 -7.68
C ASN A 496 -6.63 -14.44 -8.74
N VAL A 497 -6.10 -13.28 -8.35
CA VAL A 497 -6.02 -12.08 -9.17
C VAL A 497 -4.56 -11.74 -9.41
N LEU A 498 -4.15 -11.63 -10.68
CA LEU A 498 -2.86 -11.08 -11.06
C LEU A 498 -3.05 -9.63 -11.53
N VAL A 499 -2.32 -8.70 -10.93
CA VAL A 499 -2.13 -7.34 -11.46
C VAL A 499 -0.80 -7.28 -12.19
N LEU A 500 -0.82 -6.79 -13.43
CA LEU A 500 0.34 -6.43 -14.23
C LEU A 500 0.21 -4.96 -14.61
N ASP A 501 0.96 -4.10 -13.92
CA ASP A 501 1.08 -2.69 -14.22
C ASP A 501 2.40 -2.43 -14.96
N ILE A 502 2.31 -2.00 -16.23
CA ILE A 502 3.48 -1.59 -17.01
C ILE A 502 3.40 -0.08 -17.22
N GLY A 503 4.03 0.65 -16.31
CA GLY A 503 4.07 2.10 -16.30
C GLY A 503 5.05 2.70 -17.32
N GLY A 504 5.31 3.99 -17.14
CA GLY A 504 6.27 4.74 -17.98
C GLY A 504 7.71 4.28 -17.79
N GLY A 505 8.13 3.93 -16.58
CA GLY A 505 9.48 3.42 -16.32
C GLY A 505 9.58 2.25 -15.35
N THR A 506 8.48 1.90 -14.67
CA THR A 506 8.40 0.77 -13.73
C THR A 506 7.42 -0.27 -14.23
N THR A 507 7.70 -1.53 -13.89
CA THR A 507 6.75 -2.65 -13.99
C THR A 507 6.46 -3.11 -12.58
N ASP A 508 5.18 -3.28 -12.25
CA ASP A 508 4.70 -3.52 -10.90
C ASP A 508 3.67 -4.66 -10.93
N LEU A 509 3.85 -5.66 -10.06
CA LEU A 509 3.10 -6.92 -10.10
C LEU A 509 2.66 -7.35 -8.70
N ALA A 510 1.39 -7.76 -8.59
CA ALA A 510 0.86 -8.39 -7.38
C ALA A 510 -0.01 -9.59 -7.75
N LEU A 511 0.19 -10.70 -7.05
CA LEU A 511 -0.68 -11.88 -7.09
C LEU A 511 -1.42 -11.97 -5.76
N ILE A 512 -2.75 -11.85 -5.80
CA ILE A 512 -3.61 -11.75 -4.62
C ILE A 512 -4.68 -12.83 -4.69
N GLU A 513 -4.86 -13.58 -3.62
CA GLU A 513 -6.04 -14.41 -3.42
C GLU A 513 -7.14 -13.57 -2.76
N LEU A 514 -8.33 -13.57 -3.34
CA LEU A 514 -9.50 -12.90 -2.79
C LEU A 514 -10.50 -13.95 -2.32
N THR A 515 -10.79 -13.99 -1.03
CA THR A 515 -11.80 -14.90 -0.45
C THR A 515 -12.99 -14.12 0.07
N LEU A 516 -14.15 -14.31 -0.57
CA LEU A 516 -15.44 -13.81 -0.11
C LEU A 516 -16.10 -14.88 0.77
N GLU A 517 -16.47 -14.52 1.99
CA GLU A 517 -17.15 -15.38 2.97
C GLU A 517 -18.52 -14.80 3.32
N ASP A 518 -19.57 -15.63 3.30
CA ASP A 518 -20.86 -15.26 3.89
C ASP A 518 -20.74 -15.32 5.42
N LYS A 519 -20.75 -14.14 6.04
CA LYS A 519 -20.69 -13.91 7.49
C LYS A 519 -21.99 -13.27 8.00
N THR A 520 -23.12 -13.60 7.39
CA THR A 520 -24.43 -13.13 7.85
C THR A 520 -24.60 -13.48 9.34
N PRO A 521 -24.91 -12.49 10.20
CA PRO A 521 -25.05 -12.74 11.63
C PRO A 521 -26.20 -13.69 11.92
N PHE A 522 -26.13 -14.39 13.06
CA PHE A 522 -27.21 -15.24 13.51
C PHE A 522 -28.45 -14.41 13.88
N PHE A 523 -29.60 -14.84 13.39
CA PHE A 523 -30.93 -14.34 13.78
C PHE A 523 -31.57 -15.45 14.62
N ALA A 524 -32.03 -15.13 15.83
CA ALA A 524 -32.71 -16.12 16.66
C ALA A 524 -34.02 -16.59 16.00
N ASP A 525 -34.51 -17.79 16.32
CA ASP A 525 -35.69 -18.41 15.67
C ASP A 525 -36.98 -17.55 15.76
N ASN A 526 -37.01 -16.58 16.67
CA ASN A 526 -38.10 -15.63 16.87
C ASN A 526 -37.86 -14.23 16.26
N GLU A 527 -36.71 -13.98 15.63
CA GLU A 527 -36.39 -12.72 14.98
C GLU A 527 -36.77 -12.71 13.49
N ASP A 528 -37.48 -11.66 13.06
CA ASP A 528 -37.82 -11.47 11.64
C ASP A 528 -36.56 -11.11 10.82
N ARG A 529 -36.26 -11.94 9.81
CA ARG A 529 -35.17 -11.75 8.84
C ARG A 529 -35.54 -10.76 7.73
N GLY A 530 -36.81 -10.33 7.66
CA GLY A 530 -37.32 -9.44 6.63
C GLY A 530 -37.08 -9.99 5.23
N LEU A 531 -36.57 -9.15 4.33
CA LEU A 531 -36.31 -9.49 2.92
C LEU A 531 -35.03 -10.31 2.69
N GLY A 532 -34.30 -10.70 3.75
CA GLY A 532 -33.25 -11.72 3.65
C GLY A 532 -31.91 -11.28 3.07
N GLY A 533 -31.49 -10.03 3.29
CA GLY A 533 -30.15 -9.54 2.92
C GLY A 533 -29.02 -10.32 3.61
N ARG A 534 -27.81 -10.25 3.05
CA ARG A 534 -26.62 -10.98 3.53
C ARG A 534 -25.44 -10.07 3.81
N TYR A 535 -24.62 -10.47 4.78
CA TYR A 535 -23.36 -9.81 5.10
C TYR A 535 -22.20 -10.66 4.59
N TYR A 536 -21.33 -10.06 3.79
CA TYR A 536 -20.15 -10.72 3.26
C TYR A 536 -18.87 -10.07 3.77
N LYS A 537 -17.85 -10.89 4.02
CA LYS A 537 -16.49 -10.43 4.29
C LYS A 537 -15.57 -10.87 3.16
N LEU A 538 -14.92 -9.91 2.51
CA LEU A 538 -13.88 -10.15 1.52
C LEU A 538 -12.50 -10.00 2.16
N THR A 539 -11.71 -11.07 2.11
CA THR A 539 -10.39 -11.15 2.73
C THR A 539 -9.33 -11.29 1.62
N PRO A 540 -8.58 -10.22 1.30
CA PRO A 540 -7.47 -10.27 0.36
C PRO A 540 -6.20 -10.82 1.01
N LYS A 541 -5.52 -11.78 0.38
CA LYS A 541 -4.25 -12.37 0.81
C LYS A 541 -3.20 -12.19 -0.27
N LEU A 542 -2.09 -11.54 0.06
CA LEU A 542 -0.98 -11.36 -0.87
C LEU A 542 -0.20 -12.67 -1.01
N LEU A 543 -0.26 -13.31 -2.18
CA LEU A 543 0.48 -14.53 -2.48
C LEU A 543 1.92 -14.23 -2.93
N GLY A 544 2.11 -13.08 -3.58
CA GLY A 544 3.44 -12.57 -3.91
C GLY A 544 3.40 -11.26 -4.66
N SER A 545 4.52 -10.53 -4.66
CA SER A 545 4.69 -9.31 -5.45
C SER A 545 6.05 -9.29 -6.15
N SER A 546 6.13 -8.60 -7.27
CA SER A 546 7.33 -8.49 -8.09
C SER A 546 7.30 -7.19 -8.90
N GLY A 547 8.32 -6.96 -9.71
CA GLY A 547 8.41 -5.75 -10.54
C GLY A 547 9.84 -5.41 -10.91
N HIS A 548 10.04 -4.30 -11.63
CA HIS A 548 11.34 -3.82 -12.06
C HIS A 548 11.34 -2.28 -12.20
N LEU A 549 12.35 -1.62 -11.64
CA LEU A 549 12.40 -0.15 -11.48
C LEU A 549 12.73 0.64 -12.76
N GLN A 550 13.31 -0.02 -13.77
CA GLN A 550 13.69 0.57 -15.06
C GLN A 550 13.17 -0.25 -16.25
N LEU A 551 11.99 -0.86 -16.12
CA LEU A 551 11.34 -1.64 -17.18
C LEU A 551 9.94 -1.05 -17.38
N GLY A 552 9.76 -0.32 -18.49
CA GLY A 552 8.51 0.36 -18.82
C GLY A 552 8.59 1.02 -20.18
N GLY A 553 7.62 1.90 -20.47
CA GLY A 553 7.50 2.57 -21.77
C GLY A 553 8.71 3.41 -22.20
N GLU A 554 9.51 3.94 -21.28
CA GLU A 554 10.70 4.75 -21.56
C GLU A 554 11.88 3.88 -22.04
N LEU A 555 12.02 2.65 -21.54
CA LEU A 555 13.00 1.71 -22.09
C LEU A 555 12.63 1.33 -23.53
N ILE A 556 11.34 1.13 -23.80
CA ILE A 556 10.83 0.90 -25.15
C ILE A 556 11.16 2.10 -26.05
N THR A 557 10.89 3.32 -25.59
CA THR A 557 11.24 4.55 -26.33
C THR A 557 12.75 4.65 -26.57
N LEU A 558 13.60 4.27 -25.61
CA LEU A 558 15.06 4.27 -25.76
C LEU A 558 15.53 3.29 -26.85
N ARG A 559 14.89 2.12 -26.98
CA ARG A 559 15.23 1.18 -28.06
C ARG A 559 14.82 1.71 -29.43
N ILE A 560 13.65 2.35 -29.53
CA ILE A 560 13.23 3.04 -30.75
C ILE A 560 14.13 4.24 -31.06
N PHE A 561 14.57 4.98 -30.06
CA PHE A 561 15.53 6.07 -30.20
C PHE A 561 16.85 5.59 -30.82
N ARG A 562 17.40 4.47 -30.32
CA ARG A 562 18.62 3.86 -30.86
C ARG A 562 18.41 3.37 -32.30
N LEU A 563 17.27 2.74 -32.58
CA LEU A 563 16.91 2.29 -33.92
C LEU A 563 16.82 3.48 -34.89
N LEU A 564 16.08 4.53 -34.55
CA LEU A 564 15.93 5.74 -35.37
C LEU A 564 17.28 6.43 -35.59
N LYS A 565 18.08 6.60 -34.53
CA LYS A 565 19.42 7.20 -34.61
C LYS A 565 20.29 6.50 -35.66
N VAL A 566 20.33 5.17 -35.59
CA VAL A 566 21.12 4.36 -36.52
C VAL A 566 20.50 4.35 -37.91
N ALA A 567 19.18 4.24 -38.03
CA ALA A 567 18.50 4.25 -39.33
C ALA A 567 18.70 5.58 -40.07
N ILE A 568 18.64 6.72 -39.37
CA ILE A 568 18.95 8.04 -39.94
C ILE A 568 20.42 8.09 -40.36
N SER A 569 21.33 7.61 -39.51
CA SER A 569 22.77 7.66 -39.79
C SER A 569 23.15 6.79 -41.00
N ASP A 570 22.62 5.57 -41.09
CA ASP A 570 22.81 4.65 -42.21
C ASP A 570 22.27 5.27 -43.50
N PHE A 571 21.03 5.78 -43.46
CA PHE A 571 20.40 6.47 -44.58
C PHE A 571 21.24 7.63 -45.12
N LEU A 572 21.76 8.49 -44.23
CA LEU A 572 22.56 9.66 -44.63
C LEU A 572 23.92 9.26 -45.23
N LEU A 573 24.60 8.27 -44.65
CA LEU A 573 25.88 7.77 -45.17
C LEU A 573 25.69 7.08 -46.52
N THR A 574 24.59 6.34 -46.70
CA THR A 574 24.19 5.79 -48.00
C THR A 574 23.95 6.90 -49.02
N ALA A 575 23.15 7.91 -48.66
CA ALA A 575 22.80 9.01 -49.57
C ALA A 575 24.02 9.83 -50.03
N VAL A 576 25.03 9.99 -49.17
CA VAL A 576 26.32 10.60 -49.55
C VAL A 576 27.09 9.67 -50.50
N THR A 577 27.11 8.37 -50.22
CA THR A 577 27.84 7.38 -51.04
C THR A 577 27.22 7.20 -52.43
N THR A 578 25.89 7.31 -52.55
CA THR A 578 25.14 7.24 -53.83
C THR A 578 25.11 8.58 -54.57
N GLY A 579 25.47 9.69 -53.91
CA GLY A 579 25.51 11.03 -54.48
C GLY A 579 24.17 11.76 -54.49
N ASP A 580 23.20 11.30 -53.71
CA ASP A 580 21.88 11.92 -53.52
C ASP A 580 21.96 13.18 -52.63
N ILE A 581 22.95 13.22 -51.73
CA ILE A 581 23.24 14.32 -50.81
C ILE A 581 24.72 14.70 -50.93
N GLU A 582 25.02 16.00 -50.90
CA GLU A 582 26.38 16.51 -50.68
C GLU A 582 26.56 16.97 -49.23
N SER A 583 27.63 16.53 -48.58
CA SER A 583 28.00 16.97 -47.22
C SER A 583 29.48 16.69 -46.92
N ASP A 584 30.33 17.72 -46.98
CA ASP A 584 31.78 17.63 -46.70
C ASP A 584 32.09 16.86 -45.41
N LYS A 585 31.37 17.17 -44.32
CA LYS A 585 31.57 16.55 -43.00
C LYS A 585 31.31 15.03 -43.00
N LEU A 586 30.33 14.57 -43.78
CA LEU A 586 29.98 13.14 -43.84
C LEU A 586 30.91 12.40 -44.80
N GLU A 587 31.36 13.05 -45.87
CA GLU A 587 32.36 12.51 -46.78
C GLU A 587 33.72 12.33 -46.08
N ASP A 588 34.16 13.33 -45.31
CA ASP A 588 35.36 13.23 -44.47
C ASP A 588 35.24 12.10 -43.45
N LEU A 589 34.07 11.97 -42.81
CA LEU A 589 33.79 10.89 -41.86
C LEU A 589 33.95 9.51 -42.51
N ILE A 590 33.39 9.31 -43.72
CA ILE A 590 33.51 8.05 -44.48
C ILE A 590 34.97 7.72 -44.79
N ASN A 591 35.74 8.72 -45.21
CA ASN A 591 37.11 8.53 -45.69
C ASN A 591 38.13 8.32 -44.57
N SER A 592 37.87 8.77 -43.34
CA SER A 592 38.91 8.88 -42.30
C SER A 592 38.54 8.35 -40.91
N GLU A 593 37.26 8.19 -40.59
CA GLU A 593 36.82 7.97 -39.21
C GLU A 593 35.82 6.83 -39.01
N LEU A 594 35.19 6.32 -40.08
CA LEU A 594 34.29 5.17 -39.99
C LEU A 594 35.04 3.89 -39.64
N ASN A 595 34.39 3.03 -38.85
CA ASN A 595 34.92 1.71 -38.53
C ASN A 595 34.97 0.85 -39.81
N GLU A 596 36.12 0.22 -40.08
CA GLU A 596 36.36 -0.58 -41.29
C GLU A 596 35.30 -1.66 -41.53
N ARG A 597 34.65 -2.15 -40.45
CA ARG A 597 33.58 -3.13 -40.53
C ARG A 597 32.34 -2.70 -41.34
N PHE A 598 32.16 -1.39 -41.52
CA PHE A 598 31.03 -0.79 -42.25
C PHE A 598 31.45 -0.28 -43.63
N LEU A 599 32.70 -0.54 -44.04
CA LEU A 599 33.25 -0.09 -45.31
C LEU A 599 33.48 -1.28 -46.25
N GLU A 600 33.16 -1.10 -47.52
CA GLU A 600 33.48 -2.03 -48.61
C GLU A 600 34.20 -1.25 -49.71
N ASN A 601 35.46 -1.63 -50.00
CA ASN A 601 36.35 -0.89 -50.91
C ASN A 601 36.51 0.61 -50.57
N GLY A 602 36.55 0.95 -49.28
CA GLY A 602 36.67 2.33 -48.79
C GLY A 602 35.40 3.17 -48.92
N LYS A 603 34.27 2.57 -49.29
CA LYS A 603 32.95 3.23 -49.32
C LYS A 603 32.04 2.65 -48.25
N PHE A 604 31.10 3.46 -47.76
CA PHE A 604 30.11 2.96 -46.80
C PHE A 604 29.23 1.87 -47.42
N GLN A 605 29.10 0.75 -46.71
CA GLN A 605 28.22 -0.34 -47.10
C GLN A 605 26.78 -0.04 -46.63
N THR A 606 25.88 0.23 -47.57
CA THR A 606 24.47 0.52 -47.30
C THR A 606 23.80 -0.54 -46.42
N GLY A 607 23.09 -0.11 -45.37
CA GLY A 607 22.37 -0.96 -44.43
C GLY A 607 23.25 -1.65 -43.39
N SER A 608 24.57 -1.45 -43.42
CA SER A 608 25.52 -2.16 -42.55
C SER A 608 25.39 -1.77 -41.08
N LEU A 609 25.02 -0.53 -40.76
CA LEU A 609 24.78 -0.09 -39.38
C LEU A 609 23.42 -0.59 -38.90
N LEU A 610 22.38 -0.42 -39.72
CA LEU A 610 21.01 -0.80 -39.35
C LEU A 610 20.92 -2.29 -39.04
N LYS A 611 21.62 -3.14 -39.80
CA LYS A 611 21.69 -4.59 -39.57
C LYS A 611 22.24 -4.97 -38.18
N CYS A 612 23.03 -4.11 -37.54
CA CYS A 612 23.54 -4.35 -36.19
C CYS A 612 22.50 -4.09 -35.09
N ILE A 613 21.45 -3.32 -35.36
CA ILE A 613 20.43 -2.93 -34.36
C ILE A 613 19.05 -3.53 -34.66
N ASP A 614 18.66 -3.68 -35.93
CA ASP A 614 17.36 -4.22 -36.35
C ASP A 614 17.25 -5.74 -36.12
N LYS A 615 17.24 -6.14 -34.85
CA LYS A 615 17.08 -7.51 -34.34
C LYS A 615 16.54 -7.46 -32.90
N GLU A 616 16.11 -8.62 -32.38
CA GLU A 616 15.43 -8.70 -31.07
C GLU A 616 16.33 -8.35 -29.86
N ASN A 617 17.60 -8.79 -29.86
CA ASN A 617 18.55 -8.60 -28.76
C ASN A 617 19.92 -8.14 -29.29
N PRO A 618 20.03 -6.90 -29.81
CA PRO A 618 21.27 -6.42 -30.38
C PRO A 618 22.38 -6.21 -29.33
N GLU A 619 22.02 -5.96 -28.06
CA GLU A 619 22.95 -5.54 -27.00
C GLU A 619 24.04 -6.58 -26.66
N GLY A 620 23.86 -7.85 -27.03
CA GLY A 620 24.84 -8.94 -26.81
C GLY A 620 25.93 -9.05 -27.89
N ASP A 621 25.87 -8.25 -28.96
CA ASP A 621 26.82 -8.28 -30.07
C ASP A 621 27.80 -7.11 -29.98
N VAL A 622 29.10 -7.36 -30.17
CA VAL A 622 30.12 -6.30 -30.20
C VAL A 622 29.81 -5.27 -31.30
N ALA A 623 29.18 -5.71 -32.41
CA ALA A 623 28.74 -4.85 -33.50
C ALA A 623 27.73 -3.77 -33.10
N PHE A 624 26.96 -4.00 -32.03
CA PHE A 624 25.96 -3.05 -31.56
C PHE A 624 26.60 -1.76 -31.04
N LYS A 625 27.66 -1.89 -30.21
CA LYS A 625 28.40 -0.73 -29.69
C LYS A 625 29.06 0.06 -30.83
N ASP A 626 29.73 -0.64 -31.74
CA ASP A 626 30.38 -0.02 -32.89
C ASP A 626 29.39 0.74 -33.79
N ALA A 627 28.18 0.21 -34.00
CA ALA A 627 27.14 0.87 -34.78
C ALA A 627 26.62 2.13 -34.07
N LEU A 628 26.38 2.08 -32.75
CA LEU A 628 25.96 3.25 -31.98
C LEU A 628 27.05 4.32 -31.90
N ASP A 629 28.30 3.93 -31.72
CA ASP A 629 29.44 4.86 -31.70
C ASP A 629 29.65 5.50 -33.07
N THR A 630 29.45 4.76 -34.14
CA THR A 630 29.47 5.29 -35.51
C THR A 630 28.32 6.27 -35.75
N ALA A 631 27.09 5.90 -35.35
CA ALA A 631 25.93 6.77 -35.47
C ALA A 631 26.04 8.04 -34.61
N GLU A 632 26.71 7.99 -33.45
CA GLU A 632 27.01 9.17 -32.63
C GLU A 632 27.90 10.19 -33.36
N LYS A 633 28.73 9.76 -34.33
CA LYS A 633 29.52 10.69 -35.15
C LYS A 633 28.68 11.42 -36.21
N VAL A 634 27.60 10.78 -36.68
CA VAL A 634 26.67 11.33 -37.68
C VAL A 634 25.62 12.21 -36.99
N LEU A 635 24.91 11.65 -36.01
CA LEU A 635 23.84 12.29 -35.26
C LEU A 635 24.18 12.28 -33.75
N PRO A 636 24.98 13.25 -33.27
CA PRO A 636 25.47 13.29 -31.90
C PRO A 636 24.36 13.64 -30.89
N THR A 637 24.16 12.78 -29.89
CA THR A 637 23.14 12.99 -28.82
C THR A 637 23.69 12.84 -27.40
N ARG A 638 24.92 12.33 -27.21
CA ARG A 638 25.51 12.12 -25.88
C ARG A 638 25.85 13.44 -25.18
N TRP A 639 24.93 13.96 -24.39
CA TRP A 639 25.05 15.30 -23.80
C TRP A 639 25.75 15.35 -22.44
N GLN A 640 26.05 14.21 -21.79
CA GLN A 640 26.72 14.19 -20.48
C GLN A 640 28.07 14.93 -20.49
N GLN A 641 28.86 14.75 -21.54
CA GLN A 641 30.17 15.41 -21.72
C GLN A 641 30.12 16.58 -22.73
N ALA A 642 29.03 16.69 -23.49
CA ALA A 642 28.85 17.68 -24.54
C ALA A 642 27.42 18.29 -24.45
N PRO A 643 27.16 19.17 -23.47
CA PRO A 643 25.83 19.71 -23.18
C PRO A 643 25.08 20.26 -24.41
N GLN A 644 25.79 20.83 -25.37
CA GLN A 644 25.23 21.36 -26.62
C GLN A 644 24.42 20.33 -27.44
N ARG A 645 24.58 19.02 -27.20
CA ARG A 645 23.84 17.94 -27.87
C ARG A 645 22.44 17.69 -27.28
N LEU A 646 22.09 18.39 -26.20
CA LEU A 646 20.82 18.21 -25.48
C LEU A 646 19.60 18.42 -26.37
N GLN A 647 19.67 19.39 -27.30
CA GLN A 647 18.57 19.66 -28.23
C GLN A 647 18.33 18.48 -29.17
N THR A 648 19.39 18.00 -29.83
CA THR A 648 19.33 16.84 -30.73
C THR A 648 18.78 15.60 -30.02
N PHE A 649 19.21 15.36 -28.78
CA PHE A 649 18.70 14.27 -27.95
C PHE A 649 17.18 14.36 -27.76
N TYR A 650 16.66 15.51 -27.29
CA TYR A 650 15.23 15.64 -27.02
C TYR A 650 14.35 15.68 -28.28
N THR A 651 14.84 16.26 -29.38
CA THR A 651 14.12 16.20 -30.67
C THR A 651 14.01 14.76 -31.16
N LEU A 652 15.10 14.00 -31.14
CA LEU A 652 15.07 12.58 -31.53
C LEU A 652 14.23 11.73 -30.56
N TRP A 653 14.26 12.04 -29.25
CA TRP A 653 13.42 11.39 -28.25
C TRP A 653 11.93 11.60 -28.50
N ASP A 654 11.51 12.83 -28.82
CA ASP A 654 10.11 13.14 -29.15
C ASP A 654 9.67 12.38 -30.43
N HIS A 655 10.56 12.24 -31.44
CA HIS A 655 10.29 11.41 -32.62
C HIS A 655 10.18 9.92 -32.29
N ALA A 656 11.03 9.40 -31.40
CA ALA A 656 10.96 8.01 -30.95
C ALA A 656 9.68 7.71 -30.18
N GLU A 657 9.24 8.63 -29.31
CA GLU A 657 7.96 8.52 -28.60
C GLU A 657 6.78 8.54 -29.58
N ALA A 658 6.80 9.42 -30.58
CA ALA A 658 5.78 9.47 -31.61
C ALA A 658 5.73 8.19 -32.46
N ALA A 659 6.90 7.63 -32.82
CA ALA A 659 7.00 6.36 -33.52
C ALA A 659 6.41 5.21 -32.68
N LYS A 660 6.74 5.16 -31.38
CA LYS A 660 6.17 4.18 -30.44
C LYS A 660 4.65 4.26 -30.38
N LEU A 661 4.09 5.47 -30.22
CA LEU A 661 2.65 5.67 -30.12
C LEU A 661 1.90 5.40 -31.43
N LYS A 662 2.54 5.58 -32.59
CA LYS A 662 1.94 5.32 -33.90
C LYS A 662 2.01 3.85 -34.30
N LEU A 663 3.21 3.24 -34.19
CA LEU A 663 3.45 1.85 -34.60
C LEU A 663 2.94 0.85 -33.56
N GLY A 664 2.84 1.23 -32.30
CA GLY A 664 2.30 0.40 -31.23
C GLY A 664 0.77 0.26 -31.21
N GLN A 665 0.06 0.89 -32.15
CA GLN A 665 -1.40 0.79 -32.25
C GLN A 665 -1.83 -0.57 -32.79
N LYS A 666 -3.08 -0.93 -32.50
CA LYS A 666 -3.68 -2.12 -33.09
C LYS A 666 -3.78 -1.97 -34.61
N GLN A 667 -3.44 -3.03 -35.34
CA GLN A 667 -3.49 -2.98 -36.80
C GLN A 667 -4.91 -2.65 -37.29
N PRO A 668 -5.03 -1.74 -38.28
CA PRO A 668 -6.30 -1.42 -38.93
C PRO A 668 -6.99 -2.66 -39.52
N LYS A 669 -8.34 -2.69 -39.43
CA LYS A 669 -9.15 -3.81 -39.96
C LYS A 669 -9.07 -3.95 -41.49
N ASP A 670 -8.68 -2.89 -42.19
CA ASP A 670 -8.52 -2.88 -43.64
C ASP A 670 -7.21 -3.54 -44.11
N GLY A 671 -6.35 -3.98 -43.17
CA GLY A 671 -5.07 -4.62 -43.45
C GLY A 671 -3.95 -3.66 -43.85
N SER A 672 -4.16 -2.35 -43.71
CA SER A 672 -3.11 -1.35 -43.97
C SER A 672 -1.95 -1.49 -42.97
N LEU A 673 -0.72 -1.43 -43.49
CA LEU A 673 0.48 -1.50 -42.67
C LEU A 673 0.70 -0.18 -41.94
N LEU A 674 0.97 -0.26 -40.63
CA LEU A 674 1.38 0.89 -39.86
C LEU A 674 2.84 1.24 -40.19
N THR A 675 3.06 2.50 -40.58
CA THR A 675 4.39 3.04 -40.88
C THR A 675 4.59 4.38 -40.18
N PHE A 676 5.83 4.68 -39.80
CA PHE A 676 6.23 5.97 -39.27
C PHE A 676 7.30 6.57 -40.17
N THR A 677 7.03 7.74 -40.74
CA THR A 677 7.92 8.38 -41.71
C THR A 677 8.43 9.69 -41.13
N LEU A 678 9.76 9.87 -41.15
CA LEU A 678 10.42 11.15 -40.98
C LEU A 678 10.64 11.78 -42.35
N ASN A 679 10.21 13.02 -42.52
CA ASN A 679 10.37 13.79 -43.75
C ASN A 679 11.66 14.61 -43.77
N GLU A 680 11.96 15.24 -44.90
CA GLU A 680 13.11 16.10 -45.10
C GLU A 680 13.22 17.20 -44.02
N GLN A 681 12.10 17.85 -43.67
CA GLN A 681 12.10 18.93 -42.68
C GLN A 681 12.54 18.42 -41.29
N GLN A 682 12.03 17.26 -40.87
CA GLN A 682 12.36 16.66 -39.57
C GLN A 682 13.81 16.17 -39.52
N ILE A 683 14.29 15.53 -40.59
CA ILE A 683 15.69 15.10 -40.70
C ILE A 683 16.62 16.32 -40.78
N GLY A 684 16.24 17.33 -41.54
CA GLY A 684 16.97 18.59 -41.66
C GLY A 684 17.08 19.33 -40.33
N GLU A 685 16.03 19.34 -39.51
CA GLU A 685 16.06 19.91 -38.17
C GLU A 685 17.12 19.24 -37.27
N LEU A 686 17.14 17.91 -37.22
CA LEU A 686 18.13 17.13 -36.45
C LEU A 686 19.58 17.39 -36.90
N LEU A 687 19.80 17.53 -38.21
CA LEU A 687 21.11 17.79 -38.78
C LEU A 687 21.58 19.24 -38.56
N ALA A 688 20.67 20.20 -38.66
CA ALA A 688 20.96 21.60 -38.37
C ALA A 688 21.42 21.78 -36.92
N GLN A 689 20.75 21.13 -35.97
CA GLN A 689 21.14 21.10 -34.55
C GLN A 689 22.53 20.46 -34.33
N SER A 690 22.91 19.53 -35.20
CA SER A 690 24.19 18.82 -35.15
C SER A 690 25.32 19.48 -35.96
N SER A 691 25.08 20.69 -36.48
CA SER A 691 26.00 21.42 -37.35
C SER A 691 26.45 20.63 -38.59
N VAL A 692 25.60 19.72 -39.08
CA VAL A 692 25.81 19.00 -40.34
C VAL A 692 25.11 19.77 -41.44
N LYS A 693 25.89 20.41 -42.32
CA LYS A 693 25.34 21.07 -43.51
C LYS A 693 25.28 20.07 -44.64
N PHE A 694 24.17 20.04 -45.35
CA PHE A 694 24.00 19.18 -46.50
C PHE A 694 23.21 19.91 -47.60
N GLN A 695 23.44 19.53 -48.85
CA GLN A 695 22.64 19.97 -49.98
C GLN A 695 21.95 18.76 -50.61
N VAL A 696 20.63 18.88 -50.77
CA VAL A 696 19.79 17.84 -51.36
C VAL A 696 19.79 18.04 -52.86
N ARG A 697 20.24 17.03 -53.63
CA ARG A 697 20.20 17.09 -55.09
C ARG A 697 18.85 16.65 -55.65
N SER A 698 18.05 15.90 -54.89
CA SER A 698 16.68 15.47 -55.24
C SER A 698 15.75 15.51 -54.02
N PRO A 699 14.71 16.37 -53.96
CA PRO A 699 13.85 16.52 -52.78
C PRO A 699 13.06 15.25 -52.40
N GLU A 700 12.76 14.38 -53.38
CA GLU A 700 12.06 13.11 -53.15
C GLU A 700 12.95 12.04 -52.49
N SER A 701 14.26 12.28 -52.33
CA SER A 701 15.19 11.27 -51.81
C SER A 701 15.32 11.22 -50.29
N ILE A 702 14.83 12.24 -49.55
CA ILE A 702 15.02 12.34 -48.09
C ILE A 702 13.74 12.03 -47.34
N SER A 703 13.48 10.73 -47.18
CA SER A 703 12.50 10.23 -46.23
C SER A 703 12.98 8.92 -45.63
N LEU A 704 12.79 8.78 -44.32
CA LEU A 704 13.06 7.54 -43.61
C LEU A 704 11.74 6.97 -43.10
N THR A 705 11.44 5.74 -43.44
CA THR A 705 10.24 5.05 -42.96
C THR A 705 10.63 3.85 -42.10
N LEU A 706 10.10 3.79 -40.88
CA LEU A 706 10.07 2.60 -40.06
C LEU A 706 8.74 1.88 -40.25
N ASP A 707 8.80 0.57 -40.47
CA ASP A 707 7.62 -0.29 -40.51
C ASP A 707 7.32 -0.92 -39.14
N ASN A 708 6.14 -1.53 -39.03
CA ASN A 708 5.72 -2.23 -37.81
C ASN A 708 6.63 -3.42 -37.45
N GLN A 709 7.22 -4.13 -38.43
CA GLN A 709 8.05 -5.29 -38.12
C GLN A 709 9.38 -4.88 -37.47
N GLN A 710 9.99 -3.80 -37.94
CA GLN A 710 11.18 -3.20 -37.33
C GLN A 710 10.88 -2.73 -35.91
N PHE A 711 9.73 -2.09 -35.72
CA PHE A 711 9.24 -1.70 -34.40
C PHE A 711 9.08 -2.88 -33.46
N GLU A 712 8.34 -3.93 -33.86
CA GLU A 712 8.11 -5.13 -33.06
C GLU A 712 9.44 -5.81 -32.68
N ARG A 713 10.36 -6.02 -33.63
CA ARG A 713 11.69 -6.59 -33.37
C ARG A 713 12.47 -5.77 -32.33
N ALA A 714 12.44 -4.45 -32.42
CA ALA A 714 13.21 -3.58 -31.54
C ALA A 714 12.69 -3.54 -30.10
N ILE A 715 11.42 -3.90 -29.84
CA ILE A 715 10.82 -3.73 -28.51
C ILE A 715 10.41 -5.04 -27.83
N ILE A 716 10.26 -6.13 -28.60
CA ILE A 716 9.68 -7.38 -28.13
C ILE A 716 10.39 -7.96 -26.91
N SER A 717 11.72 -7.87 -26.82
CA SER A 717 12.44 -8.45 -25.67
C SER A 717 12.17 -7.73 -24.35
N SER A 718 11.96 -6.40 -24.36
CA SER A 718 11.54 -5.66 -23.16
C SER A 718 10.12 -6.04 -22.71
N ILE A 719 9.21 -6.27 -23.66
CA ILE A 719 7.85 -6.75 -23.37
C ILE A 719 7.87 -8.18 -22.83
N LYS A 720 8.66 -9.07 -23.45
CA LYS A 720 8.88 -10.44 -22.97
C LYS A 720 9.50 -10.48 -21.58
N GLU A 721 10.43 -9.57 -21.27
CA GLU A 721 10.98 -9.44 -19.91
C GLU A 721 9.88 -9.12 -18.89
N ALA A 722 9.03 -8.12 -19.15
CA ALA A 722 7.96 -7.74 -18.24
C ALA A 722 6.93 -8.86 -18.01
N ILE A 723 6.49 -9.52 -19.09
CA ILE A 723 5.54 -10.64 -19.03
C ILE A 723 6.19 -11.88 -18.42
N GLY A 724 7.49 -12.09 -18.65
CA GLY A 724 8.27 -13.17 -18.06
C GLY A 724 8.35 -13.08 -16.54
N ILE A 725 8.44 -11.87 -15.98
CA ILE A 725 8.36 -11.66 -14.52
C ILE A 725 6.98 -12.09 -14.00
N ALA A 726 5.90 -11.72 -14.70
CA ALA A 726 4.53 -12.08 -14.33
C ALA A 726 4.32 -13.61 -14.36
N LYS A 727 4.80 -14.25 -15.43
CA LYS A 727 4.79 -15.71 -15.60
C LYS A 727 5.55 -16.41 -14.48
N GLY A 728 6.78 -15.98 -14.20
CA GLY A 728 7.60 -16.55 -13.14
C GLY A 728 6.95 -16.43 -11.76
N LEU A 729 6.29 -15.30 -11.48
CA LEU A 729 5.53 -15.11 -10.25
C LEU A 729 4.35 -16.10 -10.15
N ILE A 730 3.55 -16.25 -11.20
CA ILE A 730 2.43 -17.22 -11.21
C ILE A 730 2.94 -18.65 -11.00
N GLU A 731 3.91 -19.07 -11.81
CA GLU A 731 4.45 -20.43 -11.79
C GLU A 731 5.04 -20.76 -10.42
N SER A 732 5.76 -19.82 -9.79
CA SER A 732 6.36 -20.03 -8.47
C SER A 732 5.34 -20.07 -7.33
N ARG A 733 4.16 -19.43 -7.47
CA ARG A 733 3.18 -19.30 -6.37
C ARG A 733 2.01 -20.26 -6.46
N LEU A 734 1.61 -20.67 -7.67
CA LEU A 734 0.45 -21.54 -7.88
C LEU A 734 0.81 -23.03 -8.09
N ASN A 735 2.10 -23.38 -8.09
CA ASN A 735 2.55 -24.76 -8.31
C ASN A 735 2.29 -25.70 -7.11
N SER A 736 2.00 -25.17 -5.92
CA SER A 736 1.87 -25.97 -4.69
C SER A 736 0.60 -26.82 -4.61
N GLU A 737 -0.46 -26.49 -5.36
CA GLU A 737 -1.73 -27.23 -5.32
C GLU A 737 -2.27 -27.54 -6.72
N PRO A 738 -2.66 -28.79 -7.01
CA PRO A 738 -3.32 -29.12 -8.26
C PRO A 738 -4.65 -28.36 -8.35
N ASN A 739 -4.83 -27.62 -9.45
CA ASN A 739 -6.00 -26.76 -9.79
C ASN A 739 -5.96 -25.29 -9.39
N GLN A 740 -4.88 -24.77 -8.79
CA GLN A 740 -4.76 -23.31 -8.63
C GLN A 740 -4.37 -22.63 -9.95
N LYS A 741 -5.15 -21.61 -10.31
CA LYS A 741 -4.97 -20.82 -11.53
C LYS A 741 -5.25 -19.36 -11.24
N VAL A 742 -4.76 -18.46 -12.09
CA VAL A 742 -5.19 -17.07 -12.13
C VAL A 742 -6.58 -17.01 -12.76
N ASP A 743 -7.54 -16.47 -12.01
CA ASP A 743 -8.94 -16.36 -12.41
C ASP A 743 -9.27 -14.98 -12.99
N TRP A 744 -8.46 -13.97 -12.66
CA TRP A 744 -8.62 -12.60 -13.12
C TRP A 744 -7.25 -11.95 -13.36
N LEU A 745 -7.02 -11.46 -14.57
CA LEU A 745 -5.85 -10.67 -14.95
C LEU A 745 -6.27 -9.20 -15.09
N ILE A 746 -5.60 -8.33 -14.35
CA ILE A 746 -5.78 -6.89 -14.41
C ILE A 746 -4.54 -6.29 -15.05
N LEU A 747 -4.74 -5.54 -16.14
CA LEU A 747 -3.70 -4.78 -16.81
C LEU A 747 -3.85 -3.30 -16.42
N SER A 748 -2.74 -2.69 -16.04
CA SER A 748 -2.63 -1.26 -15.70
C SER A 748 -1.39 -0.64 -16.33
N GLY A 749 -1.29 0.68 -16.27
CA GLY A 749 -0.18 1.43 -16.85
C GLY A 749 -0.33 1.67 -18.35
N LYS A 750 0.21 2.80 -18.81
CA LYS A 750 0.02 3.28 -20.19
C LYS A 750 0.72 2.41 -21.23
N THR A 751 1.73 1.63 -20.85
CA THR A 751 2.48 0.76 -21.77
C THR A 751 1.65 -0.46 -22.19
N CYS A 752 0.68 -0.88 -21.37
CA CYS A 752 -0.27 -1.95 -21.72
C CYS A 752 -1.20 -1.59 -22.90
N ASN A 753 -1.18 -0.34 -23.38
CA ASN A 753 -1.89 0.07 -24.60
C ASN A 753 -1.23 -0.40 -25.90
N LEU A 754 0.03 -0.82 -25.86
CA LEU A 754 0.71 -1.35 -27.03
C LEU A 754 0.08 -2.68 -27.43
N ASP A 755 -0.32 -2.82 -28.70
CA ASP A 755 -0.98 -4.05 -29.19
C ASP A 755 -0.09 -5.29 -28.95
N LEU A 756 1.22 -5.13 -29.13
CA LEU A 756 2.21 -6.18 -28.90
C LEU A 756 2.24 -6.71 -27.46
N VAL A 757 1.89 -5.88 -26.46
CA VAL A 757 1.77 -6.35 -25.06
C VAL A 757 0.62 -7.33 -24.94
N GLN A 758 -0.54 -7.02 -25.54
CA GLN A 758 -1.71 -7.91 -25.50
C GLN A 758 -1.45 -9.21 -26.27
N GLN A 759 -0.79 -9.12 -27.43
CA GLN A 759 -0.38 -10.29 -28.22
C GLN A 759 0.58 -11.18 -27.43
N GLN A 760 1.62 -10.63 -26.80
CA GLN A 760 2.58 -11.41 -26.04
C GLN A 760 1.96 -12.02 -24.77
N ILE A 761 1.04 -11.32 -24.10
CA ILE A 761 0.27 -11.89 -22.98
C ILE A 761 -0.53 -13.10 -23.47
N TYR A 762 -1.20 -12.99 -24.62
CA TYR A 762 -1.90 -14.12 -25.23
C TYR A 762 -0.95 -15.28 -25.52
N GLU A 763 0.16 -15.02 -26.18
CA GLU A 763 1.13 -16.06 -26.56
C GLU A 763 1.73 -16.81 -25.38
N GLU A 764 2.01 -16.12 -24.27
CA GLU A 764 2.58 -16.73 -23.07
C GLU A 764 1.50 -17.41 -22.22
N PHE A 765 0.40 -16.72 -21.93
CA PHE A 765 -0.56 -17.19 -20.93
C PHE A 765 -1.56 -18.20 -21.51
N SER A 766 -1.83 -18.19 -22.81
CA SER A 766 -2.65 -19.25 -23.44
C SER A 766 -2.01 -20.64 -23.36
N LYS A 767 -0.68 -20.69 -23.23
CA LYS A 767 0.10 -21.93 -23.08
C LYS A 767 0.35 -22.31 -21.62
N SER A 768 0.04 -21.42 -20.67
CA SER A 768 0.30 -21.65 -19.25
C SER A 768 -0.74 -22.61 -18.64
N PRO A 769 -0.33 -23.62 -17.86
CA PRO A 769 -1.29 -24.47 -17.14
C PRO A 769 -2.00 -23.70 -16.01
N TYR A 770 -1.44 -22.57 -15.57
CA TYR A 770 -1.91 -21.75 -14.46
C TYR A 770 -2.83 -20.60 -14.89
N PHE A 771 -3.19 -20.50 -16.18
CA PHE A 771 -4.15 -19.53 -16.67
C PHE A 771 -5.08 -20.17 -17.71
N VAL A 772 -6.37 -19.86 -17.66
CA VAL A 772 -7.32 -20.28 -18.70
C VAL A 772 -7.70 -19.05 -19.48
N TRP A 773 -7.33 -19.02 -20.77
CA TRP A 773 -7.63 -17.88 -21.61
C TRP A 773 -9.14 -17.67 -21.73
N ASN A 774 -9.59 -16.53 -21.23
CA ASN A 774 -10.95 -16.05 -21.35
C ASN A 774 -10.90 -14.51 -21.36
N PRO A 775 -11.27 -13.84 -22.46
CA PRO A 775 -11.26 -12.38 -22.53
C PRO A 775 -12.04 -11.69 -21.41
N GLU A 776 -13.14 -12.30 -20.93
CA GLU A 776 -13.95 -11.76 -19.83
C GLU A 776 -13.23 -11.77 -18.46
N ARG A 777 -12.12 -12.52 -18.37
CA ARG A 777 -11.24 -12.59 -17.20
C ARG A 777 -10.03 -11.68 -17.31
N ILE A 778 -9.94 -10.86 -18.36
CA ILE A 778 -8.86 -9.90 -18.57
C ILE A 778 -9.47 -8.50 -18.53
N THR A 779 -9.03 -7.69 -17.59
CA THR A 779 -9.48 -6.32 -17.43
C THR A 779 -8.38 -5.37 -17.87
N PHE A 780 -8.71 -4.50 -18.82
CA PHE A 780 -7.90 -3.36 -19.20
C PHE A 780 -8.82 -2.18 -19.52
N VAL A 781 -8.75 -1.10 -18.74
CA VAL A 781 -9.59 0.09 -18.95
C VAL A 781 -8.70 1.31 -19.12
N LEU A 782 -8.50 1.69 -20.37
CA LEU A 782 -7.60 2.77 -20.81
C LEU A 782 -7.77 4.05 -19.96
N GLU A 783 -9.02 4.48 -19.76
CA GLU A 783 -9.39 5.71 -19.05
C GLU A 783 -8.84 5.78 -17.61
N PHE A 784 -8.69 4.64 -16.94
CA PHE A 784 -8.28 4.57 -15.53
C PHE A 784 -6.87 4.04 -15.33
N THR A 785 -6.14 3.70 -16.40
CA THR A 785 -4.79 3.10 -16.30
C THR A 785 -3.80 3.90 -15.46
N LYS A 786 -3.96 5.23 -15.38
CA LYS A 786 -3.13 6.08 -14.53
C LYS A 786 -3.78 6.44 -13.20
N LEU A 787 -5.09 6.70 -13.18
CA LEU A 787 -5.83 7.10 -11.98
C LEU A 787 -6.00 5.94 -10.98
N ALA A 788 -6.01 4.69 -11.45
CA ALA A 788 -6.28 3.50 -10.63
C ALA A 788 -5.38 3.43 -9.39
N THR A 789 -4.11 3.83 -9.52
CA THR A 789 -3.14 3.81 -8.42
C THR A 789 -3.50 4.79 -7.30
N SER A 790 -3.64 6.08 -7.59
CA SER A 790 -3.99 7.07 -6.56
C SER A 790 -5.42 6.86 -6.02
N ALA A 791 -6.38 6.51 -6.87
CA ALA A 791 -7.76 6.24 -6.43
C ALA A 791 -7.87 4.97 -5.58
N GLY A 792 -7.16 3.91 -5.96
CA GLY A 792 -7.11 2.66 -5.21
C GLY A 792 -6.49 2.82 -3.83
N ALA A 793 -5.37 3.55 -3.73
CA ALA A 793 -4.74 3.88 -2.45
C ALA A 793 -5.67 4.72 -1.55
N CYS A 794 -6.33 5.73 -2.14
CA CYS A 794 -7.28 6.59 -1.41
C CYS A 794 -8.47 5.79 -0.85
N TYR A 795 -9.02 4.88 -1.66
CA TYR A 795 -10.11 3.99 -1.25
C TYR A 795 -9.66 2.93 -0.24
N ALA A 796 -8.46 2.39 -0.39
CA ALA A 796 -7.89 1.43 0.55
C ALA A 796 -7.79 2.02 1.97
N GLU A 797 -7.38 3.29 2.06
CA GLU A 797 -7.30 4.01 3.33
C GLU A 797 -8.70 4.29 3.90
N LYS A 798 -9.68 4.61 3.05
CA LYS A 798 -11.09 4.71 3.45
C LYS A 798 -11.58 3.42 4.10
N LEU A 799 -11.39 2.29 3.42
CA LEU A 799 -11.77 0.96 3.93
C LEU A 799 -11.01 0.58 5.21
N ARG A 800 -9.75 1.01 5.35
CA ARG A 800 -8.96 0.74 6.56
C ARG A 800 -9.49 1.49 7.77
N ARG A 801 -9.97 2.73 7.58
CA ARG A 801 -10.50 3.59 8.66
C ARG A 801 -11.96 3.32 9.02
N PHE A 802 -12.78 2.93 8.04
CA PHE A 802 -14.21 2.70 8.23
C PHE A 802 -14.53 1.20 8.17
N ARG A 803 -14.92 0.61 9.31
CA ARG A 803 -15.41 -0.78 9.41
C ARG A 803 -16.82 -0.76 9.97
N PHE A 804 -17.68 -1.62 9.45
CA PHE A 804 -19.06 -1.77 9.89
C PHE A 804 -19.24 -3.13 10.56
N ASP A 805 -19.74 -3.16 11.78
CA ASP A 805 -19.99 -4.42 12.49
C ASP A 805 -21.15 -5.20 11.81
N PRO A 806 -21.04 -6.54 11.66
CA PRO A 806 -22.13 -7.37 11.15
C PRO A 806 -23.44 -7.22 11.92
N GLU A 807 -23.40 -7.06 13.25
CA GLU A 807 -24.57 -6.89 14.10
C GLU A 807 -25.25 -5.54 13.87
N GLU A 808 -24.48 -4.46 13.71
CA GLU A 808 -24.99 -3.12 13.38
C GLU A 808 -25.70 -3.09 12.02
N SER A 809 -25.36 -4.02 11.13
CA SER A 809 -25.93 -4.13 9.79
C SER A 809 -27.31 -4.79 9.74
N LYS A 810 -27.77 -5.44 10.83
CA LYS A 810 -29.04 -6.22 10.85
C LYS A 810 -30.25 -5.47 10.30
N ASN A 811 -30.37 -4.17 10.57
CA ASN A 811 -31.49 -3.35 10.07
C ASN A 811 -31.48 -3.17 8.54
N LEU A 812 -30.30 -3.07 7.92
CA LEU A 812 -30.17 -3.02 6.46
C LEU A 812 -30.43 -4.38 5.83
N LEU A 813 -29.95 -5.46 6.46
CA LEU A 813 -30.18 -6.83 6.00
C LEU A 813 -31.67 -7.19 5.99
N ARG A 814 -32.44 -6.75 7.00
CA ARG A 814 -33.92 -6.90 7.04
C ARG A 814 -34.63 -6.22 5.87
N LYS A 815 -34.05 -5.14 5.34
CA LYS A 815 -34.57 -4.43 4.15
C LYS A 815 -34.14 -5.10 2.83
N GLY A 816 -33.42 -6.22 2.88
CA GLY A 816 -32.99 -6.98 1.70
C GLY A 816 -31.68 -6.46 1.07
N ALA A 817 -31.02 -5.47 1.68
CA ALA A 817 -29.75 -4.97 1.21
C ALA A 817 -28.60 -5.90 1.64
N ASN A 818 -27.68 -6.21 0.72
CA ASN A 818 -26.42 -6.85 1.09
C ASN A 818 -25.43 -5.84 1.66
N GLN A 819 -24.48 -6.33 2.45
CA GLN A 819 -23.35 -5.57 3.00
C GLN A 819 -22.04 -6.30 2.70
N LEU A 820 -20.96 -5.53 2.52
CA LEU A 820 -19.64 -6.05 2.19
C LEU A 820 -18.57 -5.34 3.04
N GLU A 821 -17.88 -6.12 3.87
CA GLU A 821 -16.63 -5.73 4.53
C GLU A 821 -15.45 -6.14 3.65
N ILE A 822 -14.46 -5.26 3.48
CA ILE A 822 -13.20 -5.60 2.81
C ILE A 822 -12.06 -5.46 3.82
N ASP A 823 -11.42 -6.58 4.19
CA ASP A 823 -10.35 -6.60 5.19
C ASP A 823 -8.99 -6.27 4.57
N VAL A 824 -8.82 -5.02 4.16
CA VAL A 824 -7.60 -4.54 3.49
C VAL A 824 -6.33 -4.80 4.30
N LYS A 825 -6.41 -4.87 5.64
CA LYS A 825 -5.24 -5.12 6.50
C LYS A 825 -4.60 -6.49 6.23
N ASN A 826 -5.38 -7.47 5.78
CA ASN A 826 -4.90 -8.82 5.53
C ASN A 826 -3.88 -8.90 4.37
N LEU A 827 -3.81 -7.88 3.50
CA LEU A 827 -2.77 -7.76 2.47
C LEU A 827 -1.35 -7.65 3.07
N PHE A 828 -1.23 -7.18 4.31
CA PHE A 828 0.05 -6.90 4.96
C PHE A 828 0.50 -7.99 5.93
N TYR A 829 -0.25 -9.09 6.06
CA TYR A 829 0.04 -10.17 7.00
C TYR A 829 0.86 -11.30 6.38
N TYR A 830 1.31 -11.15 5.14
CA TYR A 830 2.02 -12.18 4.39
C TYR A 830 3.25 -11.59 3.72
N LEU A 831 4.37 -12.31 3.77
CA LEU A 831 5.57 -11.88 3.06
C LEU A 831 5.36 -11.93 1.54
N PRO A 832 5.73 -10.87 0.79
CA PRO A 832 5.49 -10.79 -0.64
C PRO A 832 6.52 -11.52 -1.51
N CYS A 833 7.69 -11.83 -0.96
CA CYS A 833 8.81 -12.40 -1.71
C CYS A 833 9.69 -13.30 -0.83
N ASN A 834 10.62 -14.02 -1.46
CA ASN A 834 11.59 -14.85 -0.74
C ASN A 834 12.82 -14.00 -0.39
N PHE A 835 13.45 -14.29 0.75
CA PHE A 835 14.74 -13.73 1.14
C PHE A 835 15.77 -14.84 1.33
N LYS A 836 16.95 -14.67 0.74
CA LYS A 836 18.04 -15.65 0.80
C LYS A 836 19.35 -15.02 1.29
N ARG A 837 20.10 -15.76 2.09
CA ARG A 837 21.46 -15.42 2.53
C ARG A 837 22.46 -16.13 1.63
N LYS A 838 23.49 -15.44 1.13
CA LYS A 838 24.64 -16.13 0.52
C LYS A 838 25.51 -16.75 1.60
N THR A 839 25.84 -18.03 1.48
CA THR A 839 26.81 -18.70 2.35
C THR A 839 28.24 -18.51 1.84
N GLN A 840 29.24 -18.95 2.62
CA GLN A 840 30.65 -18.98 2.18
C GLN A 840 30.87 -19.86 0.94
N SER A 841 30.05 -20.90 0.73
CA SER A 841 30.05 -21.72 -0.50
C SER A 841 29.38 -21.03 -1.69
N ASN A 842 28.92 -19.78 -1.52
CA ASN A 842 28.15 -19.00 -2.49
C ASN A 842 26.78 -19.62 -2.83
N GLU A 843 26.33 -20.64 -2.08
CA GLU A 843 25.00 -21.22 -2.21
C GLU A 843 23.96 -20.34 -1.49
N PRO A 844 22.80 -20.09 -2.11
CA PRO A 844 21.77 -19.25 -1.50
C PRO A 844 20.92 -20.05 -0.51
N LEU A 845 21.05 -19.75 0.78
CA LEU A 845 20.24 -20.33 1.87
C LEU A 845 18.94 -19.52 2.08
N ALA A 846 17.79 -20.18 2.07
CA ALA A 846 16.51 -19.51 2.36
C ALA A 846 16.44 -19.02 3.81
N ILE A 847 15.99 -17.78 4.00
CA ILE A 847 15.74 -17.14 5.31
C ILE A 847 14.23 -17.05 5.54
N PHE A 848 13.56 -16.41 4.58
CA PHE A 848 12.10 -16.22 4.59
C PHE A 848 11.53 -16.60 3.23
N SER A 849 10.30 -17.08 3.23
CA SER A 849 9.57 -17.49 2.03
C SER A 849 8.38 -16.56 1.81
N ALA A 850 8.03 -16.27 0.56
CA ALA A 850 6.79 -15.54 0.31
C ALA A 850 5.57 -16.39 0.70
N GLY A 851 4.49 -15.70 1.07
CA GLY A 851 3.30 -16.31 1.65
C GLY A 851 3.47 -16.71 3.13
N GLN A 852 4.66 -16.51 3.72
CA GLN A 852 4.87 -16.72 5.15
C GLN A 852 4.07 -15.69 5.94
N GLU A 853 3.26 -16.16 6.89
CA GLU A 853 2.44 -15.32 7.75
C GLU A 853 3.29 -14.51 8.74
N LEU A 854 2.85 -13.28 8.97
CA LEU A 854 3.38 -12.35 9.94
C LEU A 854 2.41 -12.25 11.12
N TYR A 855 2.97 -12.16 12.32
CA TYR A 855 2.20 -12.09 13.56
C TYR A 855 2.69 -10.94 14.44
N GLN A 856 1.83 -10.49 15.34
CA GLN A 856 2.27 -9.69 16.47
C GLN A 856 3.15 -10.56 17.39
N LEU A 857 4.43 -10.22 17.55
CA LEU A 857 5.36 -11.03 18.35
C LEU A 857 5.44 -10.60 19.81
N ALA A 858 4.97 -9.40 20.15
CA ALA A 858 4.87 -8.89 21.52
C ALA A 858 3.59 -8.03 21.70
N PRO A 859 3.05 -7.90 22.93
CA PRO A 859 1.77 -7.20 23.17
C PRO A 859 1.74 -5.74 22.69
N LEU A 860 2.90 -5.07 22.77
CA LEU A 860 3.09 -3.66 22.40
C LEU A 860 3.54 -3.47 20.93
N ASP A 861 3.76 -4.55 20.17
CA ASP A 861 4.17 -4.42 18.77
C ASP A 861 3.06 -3.75 17.96
N THR A 862 3.41 -2.69 17.23
CA THR A 862 2.51 -1.96 16.33
C THR A 862 2.61 -2.42 14.88
N VAL A 863 3.31 -3.52 14.61
CA VAL A 863 3.49 -4.11 13.27
C VAL A 863 3.55 -5.63 13.37
N ALA A 864 3.08 -6.34 12.33
CA ALA A 864 3.24 -7.78 12.22
C ALA A 864 4.68 -8.16 11.78
N LYS A 865 5.22 -9.24 12.32
CA LYS A 865 6.61 -9.69 12.15
C LYS A 865 6.72 -11.21 12.09
N VAL A 866 7.87 -11.70 11.63
CA VAL A 866 8.26 -13.11 11.74
C VAL A 866 9.76 -13.27 11.95
N ARG A 867 10.18 -14.32 12.65
CA ARG A 867 11.58 -14.63 12.96
C ARG A 867 12.02 -15.94 12.32
N THR A 868 13.28 -16.02 11.93
CA THR A 868 13.91 -17.32 11.59
C THR A 868 14.22 -18.14 12.84
N PRO A 869 14.55 -19.43 12.71
CA PRO A 869 15.29 -20.13 13.75
C PRO A 869 16.67 -19.47 14.00
N TRP A 870 17.23 -19.70 15.19
CA TRP A 870 18.61 -19.32 15.52
C TRP A 870 19.62 -20.16 14.73
N GLN A 871 20.64 -19.50 14.17
CA GLN A 871 21.67 -20.11 13.34
C GLN A 871 23.06 -19.66 13.79
N GLY A 872 24.12 -20.39 13.43
CA GLY A 872 25.48 -19.90 13.59
C GLY A 872 25.72 -18.63 12.76
N ILE A 873 26.45 -17.67 13.31
CA ILE A 873 26.80 -16.44 12.60
C ILE A 873 27.85 -16.68 11.52
N GLN A 874 27.86 -15.80 10.51
CA GLN A 874 28.94 -15.68 9.52
C GLN A 874 29.57 -14.29 9.62
N LEU A 875 30.83 -14.14 9.22
CA LEU A 875 31.50 -12.83 9.21
C LEU A 875 30.83 -11.82 8.27
N THR A 876 30.20 -12.30 7.20
CA THR A 876 29.46 -11.45 6.27
C THR A 876 28.11 -12.08 6.01
N ASN A 877 27.02 -11.36 6.33
CA ASN A 877 25.66 -11.83 6.09
C ASN A 877 25.03 -10.92 5.03
N ILE A 878 25.01 -11.38 3.79
CA ILE A 878 24.43 -10.63 2.66
C ILE A 878 23.06 -11.21 2.33
N ILE A 879 22.02 -10.41 2.48
CA ILE A 879 20.63 -10.78 2.25
C ILE A 879 20.21 -10.30 0.86
N HIS A 880 19.64 -11.21 0.08
CA HIS A 880 19.08 -10.94 -1.23
C HIS A 880 17.58 -11.20 -1.25
N ARG A 881 16.83 -10.32 -1.92
CA ARG A 881 15.45 -10.54 -2.32
C ARG A 881 15.41 -11.41 -3.58
N GLN A 882 14.47 -12.36 -3.64
CA GLN A 882 14.15 -13.15 -4.82
C GLN A 882 12.62 -13.30 -4.94
N ASP A 883 12.05 -12.76 -6.01
CA ASP A 883 10.60 -12.67 -6.16
C ASP A 883 9.94 -14.00 -6.58
N TYR A 884 10.63 -14.83 -7.37
CA TYR A 884 10.17 -16.14 -7.84
C TYR A 884 11.34 -17.08 -8.15
N GLU A 885 11.04 -18.37 -8.32
CA GLU A 885 12.05 -19.38 -8.66
C GLU A 885 12.80 -19.04 -9.97
N LYS A 886 14.14 -19.12 -9.95
CA LYS A 886 15.05 -18.68 -11.04
C LYS A 886 15.04 -17.18 -11.36
N GLY A 887 14.28 -16.37 -10.62
CA GLY A 887 14.35 -14.91 -10.70
C GLY A 887 15.71 -14.36 -10.24
N THR A 888 16.04 -13.15 -10.69
CA THR A 888 17.29 -12.47 -10.34
C THR A 888 17.37 -12.14 -8.86
N PHE A 889 18.57 -12.27 -8.28
CA PHE A 889 18.84 -11.86 -6.91
C PHE A 889 19.06 -10.35 -6.85
N ARG A 890 18.34 -9.68 -5.95
CA ARG A 890 18.53 -8.25 -5.66
C ARG A 890 19.13 -8.10 -4.28
N LEU A 891 20.26 -7.41 -4.18
CA LEU A 891 20.85 -7.09 -2.89
C LEU A 891 19.84 -6.29 -2.06
N TRP A 892 19.56 -6.73 -0.83
CA TRP A 892 18.58 -6.10 0.05
C TRP A 892 19.27 -5.39 1.21
N GLY A 893 20.26 -6.05 1.80
CA GLY A 893 21.03 -5.49 2.90
C GLY A 893 22.13 -6.43 3.36
N SER A 894 23.01 -5.91 4.21
CA SER A 894 24.13 -6.64 4.76
C SER A 894 24.30 -6.40 6.26
N PHE A 895 24.86 -7.40 6.93
CA PHE A 895 25.36 -7.27 8.29
C PHE A 895 26.81 -7.73 8.35
N ASP A 896 27.69 -6.81 8.77
CA ASP A 896 29.11 -7.07 8.94
C ASP A 896 29.39 -7.65 10.33
N GLY A 897 29.51 -8.97 10.39
CA GLY A 897 29.86 -9.70 11.59
C GLY A 897 31.33 -9.53 11.99
N LYS A 898 32.22 -9.18 11.05
CA LYS A 898 33.63 -8.91 11.34
C LYS A 898 33.77 -7.63 12.16
N ILE A 899 33.06 -6.56 11.79
CA ILE A 899 33.03 -5.32 12.60
C ILE A 899 32.54 -5.61 14.03
N LEU A 900 31.53 -6.47 14.19
CA LEU A 900 31.04 -6.85 15.52
C LEU A 900 32.08 -7.69 16.28
N MET A 901 32.70 -8.67 15.63
CA MET A 901 33.74 -9.51 16.22
C MET A 901 34.92 -8.67 16.74
N ASP A 902 35.41 -7.74 15.92
CA ASP A 902 36.50 -6.82 16.27
C ASP A 902 36.11 -5.95 17.48
N LYS A 903 34.86 -5.45 17.51
CA LYS A 903 34.34 -4.66 18.62
C LYS A 903 34.19 -5.44 19.93
N LEU A 904 33.93 -6.74 19.85
CA LEU A 904 33.83 -7.64 21.00
C LEU A 904 35.19 -8.18 21.44
N GLY A 905 36.26 -7.94 20.67
CA GLY A 905 37.58 -8.49 20.94
C GLY A 905 37.63 -10.02 20.92
N MET A 906 36.77 -10.66 20.11
CA MET A 906 36.70 -12.12 20.00
C MET A 906 37.55 -12.64 18.84
N GLU A 907 38.17 -13.81 19.04
CA GLU A 907 38.82 -14.55 17.95
C GLU A 907 37.77 -15.15 17.00
N GLU A 908 38.10 -15.25 15.70
CA GLU A 908 37.14 -15.68 14.66
C GLU A 908 36.51 -17.05 14.95
N GLN A 909 37.32 -18.04 15.35
CA GLN A 909 36.82 -19.39 15.67
C GLN A 909 35.87 -19.38 16.88
N GLU A 910 36.14 -18.52 17.86
CA GLU A 910 35.28 -18.37 19.04
C GLU A 910 33.95 -17.70 18.65
N PHE A 911 34.03 -16.63 17.86
CA PHE A 911 32.87 -15.87 17.40
C PHE A 911 31.92 -16.75 16.58
N LEU A 912 32.42 -17.44 15.56
CA LEU A 912 31.63 -18.33 14.71
C LEU A 912 31.01 -19.51 15.49
N LYS A 913 31.63 -19.93 16.60
CA LYS A 913 31.14 -21.04 17.44
C LYS A 913 30.12 -20.59 18.49
N LYS A 914 30.32 -19.42 19.11
CA LYS A 914 29.55 -18.99 20.29
C LYS A 914 28.41 -18.03 19.95
N ILE A 915 28.56 -17.22 18.90
CA ILE A 915 27.56 -16.23 18.52
C ILE A 915 26.56 -16.85 17.54
N LYS A 916 25.29 -16.71 17.87
CA LYS A 916 24.17 -17.08 17.02
C LYS A 916 23.49 -15.82 16.49
N ILE A 917 22.89 -15.98 15.31
CA ILE A 917 22.13 -14.95 14.61
C ILE A 917 20.72 -15.45 14.32
N GLN A 918 19.75 -14.55 14.43
CA GLN A 918 18.37 -14.73 14.01
C GLN A 918 17.94 -13.47 13.25
N PHE A 919 17.22 -13.66 12.16
CA PHE A 919 16.65 -12.55 11.39
C PHE A 919 15.18 -12.39 11.79
N GLU A 920 14.75 -11.15 11.99
CA GLU A 920 13.35 -10.75 12.16
C GLU A 920 12.99 -9.81 11.01
N ILE A 921 11.87 -10.05 10.35
CA ILE A 921 11.35 -9.18 9.29
C ILE A 921 9.91 -8.76 9.65
N ASP A 922 9.59 -7.49 9.41
CA ASP A 922 8.24 -6.94 9.60
C ASP A 922 7.43 -6.80 8.29
N GLN A 923 6.17 -6.39 8.42
CA GLN A 923 5.28 -6.12 7.28
C GLN A 923 5.80 -5.00 6.35
N ALA A 924 6.66 -4.12 6.86
CA ALA A 924 7.35 -3.10 6.07
C ALA A 924 8.66 -3.66 5.46
N LEU A 925 8.90 -4.97 5.51
CA LEU A 925 10.10 -5.66 5.03
C LEU A 925 11.40 -5.15 5.64
N GLN A 926 11.32 -4.50 6.81
CA GLN A 926 12.48 -4.05 7.56
C GLN A 926 13.07 -5.25 8.33
N PHE A 927 14.39 -5.39 8.24
CA PHE A 927 15.12 -6.44 8.95
C PHE A 927 15.69 -5.93 10.27
N SER A 928 15.41 -6.67 11.34
CA SER A 928 16.21 -6.63 12.55
C SER A 928 17.10 -7.88 12.59
N VAL A 929 18.35 -7.67 13.00
CA VAL A 929 19.32 -8.73 13.29
C VAL A 929 19.37 -8.92 14.80
N LEU A 930 19.03 -10.12 15.25
CA LEU A 930 19.08 -10.53 16.64
C LEU A 930 20.31 -11.41 16.84
N LEU A 931 21.12 -11.07 17.83
CA LEU A 931 22.39 -11.71 18.12
C LEU A 931 22.38 -12.20 19.56
N CYS A 932 22.92 -13.39 19.79
CA CYS A 932 23.00 -13.97 21.13
C CYS A 932 24.26 -14.80 21.26
N ARG A 933 24.92 -14.74 22.42
CA ARG A 933 25.91 -15.73 22.81
C ARG A 933 25.17 -16.94 23.37
N GLY A 934 25.40 -18.13 22.83
CA GLY A 934 24.70 -19.35 23.27
C GLY A 934 23.23 -19.42 22.82
N ASN A 935 22.33 -19.84 23.71
CA ASN A 935 20.88 -19.86 23.48
C ASN A 935 20.21 -18.65 24.13
N PRO A 936 19.17 -18.05 23.52
CA PRO A 936 18.50 -16.89 24.12
C PRO A 936 17.82 -17.23 25.45
N HIS A 937 17.89 -16.30 26.39
CA HIS A 937 17.07 -16.32 27.59
C HIS A 937 15.78 -15.53 27.35
N TYR A 938 14.75 -15.79 28.16
CA TYR A 938 13.43 -15.19 28.02
C TYR A 938 13.07 -14.33 29.22
N LEU A 939 12.24 -13.32 28.97
CA LEU A 939 11.74 -12.39 29.96
C LEU A 939 10.28 -12.74 30.29
N ILE A 940 10.00 -12.96 31.57
CA ILE A 940 8.67 -13.30 32.10
C ILE A 940 8.16 -12.13 32.94
N ASP A 941 7.06 -11.53 32.48
CA ASP A 941 6.45 -10.32 33.06
C ASP A 941 4.92 -10.41 33.10
N VAL A 942 4.38 -11.63 33.17
CA VAL A 942 2.93 -11.86 33.17
C VAL A 942 2.51 -12.73 34.36
N PRO A 943 1.31 -12.51 34.92
CA PRO A 943 0.80 -13.32 36.01
C PRO A 943 0.46 -14.74 35.54
N GLY A 944 0.42 -15.69 36.47
CA GLY A 944 0.13 -17.10 36.18
C GLY A 944 -0.66 -17.81 37.26
N ILE A 945 -1.02 -19.06 36.99
CA ILE A 945 -1.68 -19.98 37.92
C ILE A 945 -0.72 -21.06 38.38
N ASN A 946 -0.73 -21.39 39.67
CA ASN A 946 0.17 -22.39 40.24
C ASN A 946 -0.47 -23.78 40.19
N ILE A 947 0.12 -24.70 39.44
CA ILE A 947 -0.35 -26.09 39.32
C ILE A 947 -0.24 -26.83 40.66
N ASN A 948 0.75 -26.51 41.50
CA ASN A 948 0.96 -27.18 42.79
C ASN A 948 -0.22 -27.00 43.76
N SER A 949 -1.06 -25.98 43.54
CA SER A 949 -2.30 -25.78 44.31
C SER A 949 -3.34 -26.89 44.07
N VAL A 950 -3.23 -27.62 42.95
CA VAL A 950 -4.13 -28.72 42.56
C VAL A 950 -3.50 -30.10 42.82
N ILE A 951 -2.16 -30.19 42.83
CA ILE A 951 -1.40 -31.43 43.05
C ILE A 951 -1.09 -31.67 44.54
N SER A 952 -1.05 -30.61 45.38
CA SER A 952 -0.78 -30.74 46.82
C SER A 952 -2.07 -31.07 47.60
N PRO A 953 -2.09 -32.10 48.47
CA PRO A 953 -3.33 -32.56 49.11
C PRO A 953 -3.82 -31.70 50.28
N SER A 954 -3.23 -30.53 50.57
CA SER A 954 -3.41 -29.89 51.89
C SER A 954 -4.50 -28.82 52.03
N GLU A 955 -5.10 -28.26 50.97
CA GLU A 955 -6.25 -27.33 51.14
C GLU A 955 -7.22 -27.40 49.95
N ASN A 956 -7.76 -28.59 49.67
CA ASN A 956 -8.82 -28.76 48.68
C ASN A 956 -10.19 -28.39 49.27
N THR A 957 -10.63 -27.13 49.12
CA THR A 957 -12.07 -26.78 49.18
C THR A 957 -12.76 -27.22 47.88
N LEU A 958 -12.66 -28.52 47.56
CA LEU A 958 -13.21 -29.15 46.35
C LEU A 958 -14.53 -29.88 46.63
N PHE A 959 -14.98 -29.86 47.89
CA PHE A 959 -16.25 -30.42 48.35
C PHE A 959 -17.03 -29.35 49.11
N ASN A 960 -18.20 -29.00 48.60
CA ASN A 960 -19.32 -28.54 49.42
C ASN A 960 -20.45 -29.53 49.17
N ASP A 961 -21.01 -30.10 50.24
CA ASP A 961 -22.13 -31.06 50.18
C ASP A 961 -21.85 -32.37 49.39
N GLY A 962 -20.65 -32.95 49.53
CA GLY A 962 -20.39 -34.33 49.10
C GLY A 962 -20.42 -34.59 47.59
N ASN A 963 -20.53 -33.57 46.74
CA ASN A 963 -20.47 -33.67 45.28
C ASN A 963 -19.17 -33.07 44.73
N LEU A 964 -18.44 -33.87 43.94
CA LEU A 964 -17.24 -33.46 43.22
C LEU A 964 -17.54 -32.38 42.18
N LYS A 965 -16.73 -31.32 42.15
CA LYS A 965 -16.74 -30.28 41.12
C LYS A 965 -16.12 -30.83 39.81
N TRP A 966 -16.91 -31.60 39.05
CA TRP A 966 -16.68 -32.07 37.66
C TRP A 966 -15.36 -32.82 37.39
N ASN A 967 -15.39 -34.16 37.50
CA ASN A 967 -14.42 -35.05 36.84
C ASN A 967 -14.94 -35.34 35.42
N ILE A 968 -14.22 -34.96 34.38
CA ILE A 968 -14.55 -35.33 32.99
C ILE A 968 -13.96 -36.73 32.73
N ALA A 969 -14.73 -37.58 32.07
CA ALA A 969 -14.59 -39.04 31.99
C ALA A 969 -13.20 -39.60 31.63
N ILE A 970 -12.99 -40.83 32.08
CA ILE A 970 -11.82 -41.71 31.91
C ILE A 970 -11.63 -42.09 30.43
N GLU A 971 -10.38 -42.04 29.97
CA GLU A 971 -9.99 -42.40 28.61
C GLU A 971 -10.11 -43.92 28.33
N ASN A 972 -10.39 -44.27 27.07
CA ASN A 972 -10.29 -45.62 26.56
C ASN A 972 -8.79 -46.07 26.59
N PRO A 973 -8.42 -47.29 27.04
CA PRO A 973 -7.03 -47.69 27.33
C PRO A 973 -6.00 -47.67 26.18
N GLN A 974 -6.39 -47.23 24.97
CA GLN A 974 -5.59 -47.33 23.74
C GLN A 974 -4.79 -46.07 23.38
N HIS A 975 -4.82 -45.01 24.18
CA HIS A 975 -4.07 -43.77 23.92
C HIS A 975 -2.87 -43.58 24.86
N ASN A 976 -1.75 -43.13 24.29
CA ASN A 976 -0.48 -42.91 24.99
C ASN A 976 -0.44 -41.53 25.66
N LEU A 977 -1.24 -41.30 26.71
CA LEU A 977 -1.10 -40.14 27.60
C LEU A 977 -0.38 -40.50 28.90
N ASN A 978 0.48 -39.59 29.35
CA ASN A 978 1.33 -39.73 30.52
C ASN A 978 0.84 -38.84 31.67
N ASP A 979 1.07 -39.29 32.90
CA ASP A 979 0.79 -38.49 34.09
C ASP A 979 1.63 -37.20 34.07
N GLY A 980 0.95 -36.07 34.16
CA GLY A 980 1.52 -34.73 34.04
C GLY A 980 1.29 -34.04 32.69
N ASP A 981 0.65 -34.70 31.72
CA ASP A 981 0.26 -34.08 30.45
C ASP A 981 -0.73 -32.92 30.69
N ILE A 982 -0.50 -31.76 30.07
CA ILE A 982 -1.33 -30.55 30.23
C ILE A 982 -2.03 -30.22 28.91
N ALA A 983 -3.33 -30.01 28.93
CA ALA A 983 -4.14 -29.71 27.75
C ALA A 983 -5.18 -28.60 27.98
N VAL A 984 -5.69 -28.05 26.87
CA VAL A 984 -6.88 -27.17 26.81
C VAL A 984 -7.94 -27.78 25.90
N ASN A 985 -9.14 -27.20 25.89
CA ASN A 985 -10.31 -27.68 25.12
C ASN A 985 -10.81 -29.09 25.50
N VAL A 986 -10.48 -29.60 26.68
CA VAL A 986 -10.86 -30.97 27.12
C VAL A 986 -12.37 -31.09 27.32
N LEU A 987 -13.00 -30.10 27.96
CA LEU A 987 -14.45 -30.10 28.19
C LEU A 987 -15.20 -29.91 26.87
N GLU A 988 -14.75 -28.97 26.06
CA GLU A 988 -15.31 -28.62 24.76
C GLU A 988 -15.32 -29.85 23.83
N ALA A 989 -14.20 -30.56 23.77
CA ALA A 989 -14.07 -31.82 23.04
C ALA A 989 -15.05 -32.90 23.52
N ALA A 990 -15.21 -33.04 24.84
CA ALA A 990 -16.17 -33.98 25.43
C ALA A 990 -17.64 -33.59 25.15
N THR A 991 -17.96 -32.29 25.10
CA THR A 991 -19.34 -31.82 24.85
C THR A 991 -19.83 -32.02 23.41
N VAL A 992 -18.92 -32.23 22.45
CA VAL A 992 -19.24 -32.50 21.04
C VAL A 992 -19.05 -33.97 20.66
N ASP A 993 -19.01 -34.88 21.64
CA ASP A 993 -18.75 -36.31 21.47
C ASP A 993 -17.45 -36.64 20.70
N GLN A 994 -16.45 -35.75 20.78
CA GLN A 994 -15.11 -35.97 20.26
C GLN A 994 -14.07 -35.88 21.38
N PRO A 995 -14.06 -36.80 22.37
CA PRO A 995 -13.26 -36.70 23.58
C PRO A 995 -11.73 -36.67 23.34
N HIS A 996 -11.28 -36.95 22.11
CA HIS A 996 -9.87 -36.90 21.71
C HIS A 996 -9.48 -35.59 20.99
N ALA A 997 -10.41 -34.66 20.78
CA ALA A 997 -10.18 -33.38 20.10
C ALA A 997 -9.61 -32.27 21.02
N TYR A 998 -9.04 -32.64 22.18
CA TYR A 998 -8.34 -31.70 23.05
C TYR A 998 -7.02 -31.24 22.41
N HIS A 999 -6.48 -30.12 22.89
CA HIS A 999 -5.19 -29.61 22.47
C HIS A 999 -4.14 -29.78 23.56
N LEU A 1000 -3.17 -30.66 23.32
CA LEU A 1000 -2.06 -30.90 24.24
C LEU A 1000 -1.07 -29.73 24.23
N VAL A 1001 -0.92 -29.07 25.39
CA VAL A 1001 -0.03 -27.91 25.58
C VAL A 1001 1.37 -28.35 25.99
N PHE A 1002 1.47 -29.24 26.97
CA PHE A 1002 2.73 -29.87 27.40
C PHE A 1002 2.54 -31.37 27.51
N ALA A 1003 3.43 -32.12 26.85
CA ALA A 1003 3.52 -33.58 26.96
C ALA A 1003 4.73 -33.96 27.82
N VAL A 1004 4.53 -34.88 28.75
CA VAL A 1004 5.59 -35.54 29.53
C VAL A 1004 6.28 -36.55 28.62
N ASP A 1005 7.56 -36.32 28.35
CA ASP A 1005 8.39 -37.22 27.54
C ASP A 1005 9.22 -38.12 28.47
N ASN A 1006 9.16 -39.44 28.25
CA ASN A 1006 9.99 -40.40 28.98
C ASN A 1006 11.45 -40.40 28.48
N ASN A 1007 11.74 -39.72 27.37
CA ASN A 1007 13.10 -39.41 26.93
C ASN A 1007 13.47 -37.99 27.40
N HIS A 1008 14.55 -37.86 28.17
CA HIS A 1008 15.04 -36.61 28.81
C HIS A 1008 15.52 -35.49 27.85
N ASN A 1009 14.94 -35.34 26.65
CA ASN A 1009 15.47 -34.50 25.57
C ASN A 1009 14.80 -33.12 25.40
N LYS A 1010 13.88 -32.69 26.28
CA LYS A 1010 13.42 -31.30 26.27
C LYS A 1010 14.39 -30.43 27.06
N THR A 1011 15.17 -29.62 26.35
CA THR A 1011 16.01 -28.58 26.94
C THR A 1011 15.13 -27.56 27.64
N MET A 1012 15.35 -27.38 28.95
CA MET A 1012 14.73 -26.31 29.72
C MET A 1012 15.28 -24.96 29.26
N GLU A 1013 14.40 -23.99 29.07
CA GLU A 1013 14.74 -22.62 28.72
C GLU A 1013 15.03 -21.83 30.00
N THR A 1014 15.83 -20.76 29.90
CA THR A 1014 16.17 -19.90 31.05
C THR A 1014 15.31 -18.64 31.06
N PHE A 1015 14.71 -18.33 32.20
CA PHE A 1015 13.73 -17.26 32.41
C PHE A 1015 14.25 -16.19 33.37
N HIS A 1016 14.05 -14.92 33.04
CA HIS A 1016 14.30 -13.75 33.89
C HIS A 1016 12.95 -13.12 34.26
N TYR A 1017 12.75 -12.84 35.55
CA TYR A 1017 11.45 -12.38 36.06
C TYR A 1017 11.49 -10.89 36.41
N LEU A 1018 10.51 -10.12 35.94
CA LEU A 1018 10.36 -8.68 36.28
C LEU A 1018 9.44 -8.46 37.48
N GLN A 1019 8.30 -9.17 37.54
CA GLN A 1019 7.24 -8.96 38.53
C GLN A 1019 7.42 -9.74 39.84
N ASP A 1020 8.16 -10.85 39.81
CA ASP A 1020 8.18 -11.81 40.94
C ASP A 1020 9.20 -11.45 42.05
N GLY A 1021 9.92 -10.33 41.93
CA GLY A 1021 10.95 -9.92 42.91
C GLY A 1021 12.17 -10.86 42.99
N VAL A 1022 12.20 -11.90 42.16
CA VAL A 1022 13.27 -12.90 42.05
C VAL A 1022 14.39 -12.30 41.19
N LYS A 1023 15.59 -12.15 41.78
CA LYS A 1023 16.77 -11.63 41.08
C LYS A 1023 17.55 -12.69 40.30
N GLU A 1024 17.33 -13.97 40.59
CA GLU A 1024 18.01 -15.08 39.94
C GLU A 1024 17.20 -15.64 38.77
N PRO A 1025 17.85 -16.05 37.67
CA PRO A 1025 17.16 -16.66 36.55
C PRO A 1025 16.62 -18.04 36.93
N GLY A 1026 15.37 -18.32 36.54
CA GLY A 1026 14.75 -19.64 36.67
C GLY A 1026 14.84 -20.45 35.38
N THR A 1027 14.28 -21.65 35.39
CA THR A 1027 14.13 -22.48 34.19
C THR A 1027 12.69 -22.91 33.96
N GLY A 1028 12.34 -23.24 32.71
CA GLY A 1028 11.01 -23.70 32.35
C GLY A 1028 10.83 -24.16 30.89
N LEU A 1029 9.58 -24.41 30.53
CA LEU A 1029 9.15 -24.89 29.21
C LEU A 1029 8.30 -23.81 28.51
N ILE A 1030 8.40 -23.78 27.18
CA ILE A 1030 7.57 -22.94 26.29
C ILE A 1030 6.75 -23.87 25.38
N SER A 1031 5.44 -23.66 25.30
CA SER A 1031 4.55 -24.47 24.47
C SER A 1031 4.65 -24.08 22.99
N LYS A 1032 4.02 -24.88 22.12
CA LYS A 1032 3.64 -24.42 20.77
C LYS A 1032 2.49 -23.39 20.86
N PRO A 1033 2.16 -22.66 19.77
CA PRO A 1033 0.99 -21.79 19.74
C PRO A 1033 -0.29 -22.52 20.17
N LEU A 1034 -1.06 -21.87 21.05
CA LEU A 1034 -2.38 -22.32 21.46
C LEU A 1034 -3.39 -22.26 20.31
N PRO A 1035 -4.46 -23.07 20.37
CA PRO A 1035 -5.60 -22.92 19.47
C PRO A 1035 -6.30 -21.56 19.70
N PRO A 1036 -7.12 -21.11 18.73
CA PRO A 1036 -7.93 -19.90 18.88
C PRO A 1036 -8.69 -19.87 20.20
N PHE A 1037 -8.78 -18.69 20.82
CA PHE A 1037 -9.56 -18.54 22.04
C PHE A 1037 -11.04 -18.83 21.78
N PRO A 1038 -11.73 -19.53 22.72
CA PRO A 1038 -13.17 -19.67 22.66
C PRO A 1038 -13.87 -18.30 22.83
N GLN A 1039 -15.17 -18.23 22.55
CA GLN A 1039 -15.97 -16.99 22.69
C GLN A 1039 -15.93 -16.37 24.09
N SER A 1040 -15.65 -17.19 25.12
CA SER A 1040 -15.44 -16.71 26.49
C SER A 1040 -14.17 -15.87 26.66
N ASN A 1041 -13.27 -15.83 25.66
CA ASN A 1041 -11.93 -15.25 25.72
C ASN A 1041 -11.05 -15.85 26.83
N GLN A 1042 -11.28 -17.11 27.19
CA GLN A 1042 -10.56 -17.78 28.26
C GLN A 1042 -10.24 -19.23 27.91
N HIS A 1043 -9.00 -19.66 28.14
CA HIS A 1043 -8.61 -21.06 28.03
C HIS A 1043 -8.62 -21.72 29.41
N THR A 1044 -9.28 -22.87 29.52
CA THR A 1044 -9.25 -23.69 30.74
C THR A 1044 -8.24 -24.82 30.59
N PHE A 1045 -7.30 -24.89 31.54
CA PHE A 1045 -6.21 -25.85 31.54
C PHE A 1045 -6.55 -27.05 32.42
N TYR A 1046 -6.16 -28.23 31.93
CA TYR A 1046 -6.32 -29.51 32.61
C TYR A 1046 -4.97 -30.24 32.65
N ILE A 1047 -4.74 -30.99 33.73
CA ILE A 1047 -3.62 -31.91 33.87
C ILE A 1047 -4.13 -33.35 33.92
N TYR A 1048 -3.44 -34.25 33.24
CA TYR A 1048 -3.76 -35.67 33.23
C TYR A 1048 -3.03 -36.36 34.38
N GLN A 1049 -3.74 -37.11 35.22
CA GLN A 1049 -3.15 -37.83 36.35
C GLN A 1049 -3.89 -39.15 36.63
N ILE A 1050 -3.15 -40.14 37.17
CA ILE A 1050 -3.74 -41.30 37.83
C ILE A 1050 -4.28 -40.87 39.20
N ASP A 1051 -5.55 -41.18 39.43
CA ASP A 1051 -6.17 -41.07 40.73
C ASP A 1051 -5.61 -42.15 41.67
N ASN A 1052 -4.98 -41.73 42.78
CA ASN A 1052 -4.32 -42.64 43.72
C ASN A 1052 -5.29 -43.59 44.46
N ASP A 1053 -6.57 -43.25 44.57
CA ASP A 1053 -7.56 -44.04 45.33
C ASP A 1053 -8.28 -45.05 44.43
N THR A 1054 -8.55 -44.68 43.19
CA THR A 1054 -9.30 -45.49 42.22
C THR A 1054 -8.42 -46.15 41.16
N ASN A 1055 -7.14 -45.75 41.07
CA ASN A 1055 -6.18 -46.15 40.04
C ASN A 1055 -6.69 -45.91 38.61
N THR A 1056 -7.57 -44.91 38.44
CA THR A 1056 -8.13 -44.52 37.14
C THR A 1056 -7.46 -43.26 36.62
N LYS A 1057 -7.23 -43.19 35.31
CA LYS A 1057 -6.67 -42.00 34.66
C LYS A 1057 -7.77 -40.97 34.37
N LYS A 1058 -7.55 -39.71 34.78
CA LYS A 1058 -8.53 -38.63 34.62
C LYS A 1058 -7.88 -37.28 34.32
N TRP A 1059 -8.65 -36.40 33.69
CA TRP A 1059 -8.31 -34.99 33.54
C TRP A 1059 -8.75 -34.19 34.76
N LEU A 1060 -7.80 -33.50 35.40
CA LEU A 1060 -8.03 -32.61 36.54
C LEU A 1060 -7.93 -31.15 36.09
N ARG A 1061 -8.92 -30.33 36.41
CA ARG A 1061 -8.90 -28.90 36.08
C ARG A 1061 -7.85 -28.18 36.94
N ILE A 1062 -6.91 -27.50 36.28
CA ILE A 1062 -5.90 -26.66 36.93
C ILE A 1062 -6.48 -25.27 37.24
N GLY A 1063 -7.10 -24.65 36.24
CA GLY A 1063 -7.57 -23.27 36.33
C GLY A 1063 -7.84 -22.68 34.94
N THR A 1064 -8.13 -21.39 34.90
CA THR A 1064 -8.47 -20.67 33.67
C THR A 1064 -7.59 -19.44 33.54
N LEU A 1065 -7.04 -19.19 32.35
CA LEU A 1065 -6.29 -17.98 32.04
C LEU A 1065 -7.00 -17.22 30.92
N ASN A 1066 -7.12 -15.91 31.12
CA ASN A 1066 -7.76 -15.01 30.16
C ASN A 1066 -6.84 -14.78 28.96
N LYS A 1067 -7.46 -14.48 27.82
CA LYS A 1067 -6.77 -13.89 26.67
C LYS A 1067 -6.07 -12.61 27.14
N PRO A 1068 -4.75 -12.49 26.99
CA PRO A 1068 -4.06 -11.25 27.29
C PRO A 1068 -4.59 -10.10 26.44
N ASP A 1069 -4.66 -8.90 27.04
CA ASP A 1069 -5.09 -7.70 26.34
C ASP A 1069 -4.12 -7.35 25.21
N MET A 1070 -4.68 -7.00 24.04
CA MET A 1070 -3.91 -6.55 22.89
C MET A 1070 -4.40 -5.19 22.44
N ILE A 1071 -3.44 -4.34 22.07
CA ILE A 1071 -3.69 -2.96 21.63
C ILE A 1071 -3.90 -2.90 20.10
N THR A 1072 -3.69 -4.01 19.39
CA THR A 1072 -3.68 -4.03 17.92
C THR A 1072 -4.58 -5.11 17.31
N ASP A 1073 -4.97 -4.90 16.05
CA ASP A 1073 -5.77 -5.84 15.25
C ASP A 1073 -4.91 -6.88 14.50
N TYR A 1074 -3.62 -6.98 14.81
CA TYR A 1074 -2.72 -7.89 14.11
C TYR A 1074 -2.99 -9.35 14.51
N PRO A 1075 -2.84 -10.32 13.58
CA PRO A 1075 -2.89 -11.73 13.93
C PRO A 1075 -1.87 -12.02 15.01
N CYS A 1076 -2.28 -12.70 16.07
CA CYS A 1076 -1.38 -13.00 17.19
C CYS A 1076 -1.52 -14.45 17.62
N GLN A 1077 -0.38 -15.07 17.87
CA GLN A 1077 -0.29 -16.41 18.42
C GLN A 1077 -0.07 -16.32 19.93
N TYR A 1078 -0.67 -17.24 20.68
CA TYR A 1078 -0.55 -17.24 22.13
C TYR A 1078 0.27 -18.44 22.57
N HIS A 1079 1.22 -18.22 23.46
CA HIS A 1079 2.10 -19.27 23.96
C HIS A 1079 1.93 -19.43 25.46
N VAL A 1080 2.20 -20.63 25.96
CA VAL A 1080 2.14 -20.93 27.40
C VAL A 1080 3.55 -21.22 27.89
N THR A 1081 3.89 -20.67 29.05
CA THR A 1081 5.12 -21.03 29.76
C THR A 1081 4.79 -21.75 31.05
N LEU A 1082 5.59 -22.76 31.38
CA LEU A 1082 5.57 -23.46 32.67
C LEU A 1082 6.96 -23.37 33.30
N ASP A 1083 7.09 -22.74 34.46
CA ASP A 1083 8.38 -22.68 35.16
C ASP A 1083 8.57 -23.84 36.16
N HIS A 1084 9.80 -23.97 36.66
CA HIS A 1084 10.18 -24.95 37.67
C HIS A 1084 9.40 -24.82 39.00
N ALA A 1085 8.79 -23.66 39.27
CA ALA A 1085 7.93 -23.45 40.44
C ALA A 1085 6.48 -23.95 40.21
N GLY A 1086 6.18 -24.46 39.01
CA GLY A 1086 4.87 -24.99 38.64
C GLY A 1086 3.86 -23.91 38.24
N VAL A 1087 4.31 -22.73 37.80
CA VAL A 1087 3.42 -21.62 37.42
C VAL A 1087 3.21 -21.56 35.91
N LEU A 1088 1.94 -21.73 35.48
CA LEU A 1088 1.48 -21.59 34.10
C LEU A 1088 1.11 -20.15 33.78
N ARG A 1089 1.61 -19.61 32.66
CA ARG A 1089 1.34 -18.25 32.18
C ARG A 1089 1.01 -18.26 30.69
N ILE A 1090 0.07 -17.41 30.26
CA ILE A 1090 -0.20 -17.16 28.83
C ILE A 1090 0.51 -15.87 28.40
N HIS A 1091 1.20 -15.94 27.27
CA HIS A 1091 1.85 -14.82 26.61
C HIS A 1091 1.12 -14.47 25.32
N ALA A 1092 0.97 -13.17 25.08
CA ALA A 1092 0.51 -12.60 23.83
C ALA A 1092 1.70 -12.46 22.87
N GLY A 1093 1.71 -13.22 21.78
CA GLY A 1093 2.82 -13.29 20.85
C GLY A 1093 3.84 -14.37 21.25
N ALA A 1094 5.08 -14.21 20.77
CA ALA A 1094 6.18 -15.04 21.20
C ALA A 1094 6.59 -14.65 22.64
N VAL A 1095 7.12 -15.61 23.40
CA VAL A 1095 7.68 -15.29 24.72
C VAL A 1095 8.83 -14.28 24.53
N PRO A 1096 8.81 -13.11 25.20
CA PRO A 1096 9.80 -12.07 24.98
C PRO A 1096 11.22 -12.55 25.29
N TYR A 1097 12.19 -12.15 24.47
CA TYR A 1097 13.60 -12.39 24.78
C TYR A 1097 14.08 -11.43 25.87
N TRP A 1098 15.04 -11.88 26.67
CA TRP A 1098 15.83 -10.98 27.51
C TRP A 1098 16.79 -10.18 26.63
N THR A 1099 16.49 -8.90 26.41
CA THR A 1099 17.12 -8.07 25.36
C THR A 1099 17.91 -6.88 25.92
N SER A 1100 18.88 -6.42 25.13
CA SER A 1100 19.60 -5.15 25.34
C SER A 1100 19.88 -4.46 24.01
N ASN A 1101 19.93 -3.13 24.02
CA ASN A 1101 20.32 -2.31 22.86
C ASN A 1101 21.83 -2.01 22.82
N HIS A 1102 22.61 -2.61 23.73
CA HIS A 1102 24.06 -2.45 23.78
C HIS A 1102 24.77 -3.76 23.45
N GLN A 1103 25.63 -3.73 22.44
CA GLN A 1103 26.37 -4.91 21.97
C GLN A 1103 27.19 -5.63 23.05
N GLN A 1104 27.60 -4.92 24.12
CA GLN A 1104 28.32 -5.48 25.27
C GLN A 1104 27.55 -6.60 25.97
N CYS A 1105 26.22 -6.65 25.83
CA CYS A 1105 25.42 -7.72 26.41
C CYS A 1105 25.78 -9.10 25.85
N LEU A 1106 26.41 -9.18 24.68
CA LEU A 1106 26.90 -10.43 24.07
C LEU A 1106 28.09 -11.04 24.83
N GLU A 1107 28.70 -10.30 25.76
CA GLU A 1107 29.67 -10.87 26.70
C GLU A 1107 28.98 -11.86 27.65
N GLN A 1108 27.70 -11.63 27.96
CA GLN A 1108 26.88 -12.50 28.78
C GLN A 1108 26.08 -13.49 27.93
N GLU A 1109 26.06 -14.76 28.36
CA GLU A 1109 25.27 -15.79 27.70
C GLU A 1109 23.76 -15.51 27.83
N GLY A 1110 23.04 -15.71 26.74
CA GLY A 1110 21.58 -15.63 26.67
C GLY A 1110 20.96 -14.24 26.61
N CYS A 1111 21.73 -13.15 26.73
CA CYS A 1111 21.22 -11.81 26.45
C CYS A 1111 21.20 -11.55 24.93
N VAL A 1112 20.06 -11.09 24.42
CA VAL A 1112 19.85 -10.83 22.98
C VAL A 1112 20.13 -9.37 22.65
N TYR A 1113 21.14 -9.15 21.80
CA TYR A 1113 21.41 -7.84 21.19
C TYR A 1113 20.58 -7.68 19.92
N ARG A 1114 19.87 -6.56 19.80
CA ARG A 1114 19.06 -6.21 18.63
C ARG A 1114 19.72 -5.05 17.88
N THR A 1115 19.91 -5.21 16.57
CA THR A 1115 20.41 -4.16 15.67
C THR A 1115 19.68 -4.21 14.33
N GLU A 1116 19.77 -3.16 13.52
CA GLU A 1116 19.20 -3.15 12.17
C GLU A 1116 20.17 -3.78 11.14
N LEU A 1117 19.60 -4.36 10.08
CA LEU A 1117 20.35 -4.72 8.87
C LEU A 1117 20.65 -3.45 8.08
N GLU A 1118 21.89 -3.26 7.61
CA GLU A 1118 22.23 -2.13 6.76
C GLU A 1118 21.58 -2.33 5.38
N LEU A 1119 20.56 -1.54 5.07
CA LEU A 1119 19.83 -1.60 3.82
C LEU A 1119 20.64 -0.92 2.71
N GLN A 1120 20.64 -1.52 1.52
CA GLN A 1120 21.36 -0.98 0.38
C GLN A 1120 20.43 -0.16 -0.53
N PRO A 1121 20.91 0.97 -1.07
CA PRO A 1121 20.14 1.75 -2.04
C PRO A 1121 20.00 0.98 -3.36
N ASN A 1122 19.11 1.46 -4.24
CA ASN A 1122 18.95 0.87 -5.55
C ASN A 1122 20.13 1.27 -6.47
N GLU A 1123 20.80 0.30 -7.08
CA GLU A 1123 21.70 0.57 -8.20
C GLU A 1123 20.89 0.85 -9.46
N ILE A 1124 21.24 1.93 -10.16
CA ILE A 1124 20.59 2.34 -11.40
C ILE A 1124 21.45 1.91 -12.58
N ASP A 1125 20.86 1.09 -13.45
CA ASP A 1125 21.49 0.72 -14.71
C ASP A 1125 21.41 1.92 -15.68
N LYS A 1126 22.55 2.55 -15.93
CA LYS A 1126 22.64 3.71 -16.84
C LYS A 1126 22.29 3.34 -18.27
N GLU A 1127 22.47 2.08 -18.69
CA GLU A 1127 22.14 1.63 -20.04
C GLU A 1127 20.62 1.55 -20.27
N ARG A 1128 19.84 1.45 -19.18
CA ARG A 1128 18.36 1.50 -19.17
C ARG A 1128 17.81 2.88 -18.82
N ASP A 1129 18.66 3.84 -18.44
CA ASP A 1129 18.26 5.21 -18.15
C ASP A 1129 18.46 6.14 -19.37
N PRO A 1130 17.39 6.51 -20.11
CA PRO A 1130 17.50 7.39 -21.26
C PRO A 1130 18.00 8.80 -20.93
N PHE A 1131 17.80 9.29 -19.70
CA PHE A 1131 18.08 10.68 -19.34
C PHE A 1131 19.37 10.85 -18.53
N CYS A 1132 20.25 9.85 -18.53
CA CYS A 1132 21.58 9.95 -17.89
C CYS A 1132 22.63 10.64 -18.78
N GLY A 1133 22.30 10.93 -20.04
CA GLY A 1133 23.13 11.69 -20.99
C GLY A 1133 24.17 10.89 -21.78
N ILE A 1134 24.14 9.56 -21.69
CA ILE A 1134 25.08 8.68 -22.41
C ILE A 1134 24.55 8.13 -23.75
N HIS A 1135 23.29 8.41 -24.10
CA HIS A 1135 22.59 7.82 -25.25
C HIS A 1135 22.60 8.67 -26.51
#